data_AF-A0A425BVQ9-F1
#
_entry.id   AF-A0A425BVQ9-F1
#
_cell.length_a   1.000
_cell.length_b   1.000
_cell.length_c   1.000
_cell.angle_alpha   90.00
_cell.angle_beta   90.00
_cell.angle_gamma   90.00
#
_symmetry.space_group_name_H-M   'P 1'
#
loop_
_entity.id
_entity.type
_entity.pdbx_description
1 polymer ?
#
loop_
_entity_poly.entity_id
_entity_poly.type
_entity_poly.pdbx_seq_one_letter_code
_entity_poly.pdbx_strand_id
1 'polypeptide(L)'
;MQSSTFTVAPHVLEQAYKAIRTSLPEPKDLEQSTKLQTFMDKNFPTESDLNITRRSLILAELRTIFRQWVKKVCMDKGVPEEMAADAGGQILVSGSYRLGVNEPGADIDTICVAPRHVTRDDFFSSLKDIFLQHPKVSHLVAIEGAVVPILTFDYEEINIDLQIAILPRNSIPENLNILDNHVLVGVDPATEKSLNGPRVTELMIKLTPNRESFISVLRIVRRWAKRRGLYSNKMGYLGGVNWCILVCFINQLYPTAAPSTLLLRFFMVLNNWKWPLAIQLCKTHDAKLGLEVWNANAGHNRYQVMPILTPAYPSMNSSFNVSTHSLMVMKEEFKRGLKIVQDVLSKGGSEWGPLFEPSDFFAVHQHYLAVEVYTEKEEEEQAWCGFCESRLRKLVESLAYNPALCRLRAFPTKFPLSFVTGDDVAAGKQPSGESSTQPRKFGACFYVGFDIDRRQLRSREVSIDNSVEYFKNNDLYRWNKRTATMDVRVTPVIWKFLPESVFEEMGGRSVARATRREFMKKKKEEEKKTEEAAAPSPLPSGDEGMHSQEDSEDLTCSQKTESLAAEMAIGKGSISQPGSPDPAVDGGEVADDTDPAKKVTALKAKKVGSPELPEITGKRSHNGSIVGGKGSSDGNLSDTVLNSANASTNCAAARGITSPPVMAVKKPLELAAASAVASPRKRRKMKITFAKLN
;
A
#
# COMPACT_ATOMS: atom_id res chain seq x y z
N MET A 1 -10.30 -0.09 29.34
CA MET A 1 -10.02 -1.06 28.26
C MET A 1 -9.56 -2.37 28.87
N GLN A 2 -10.09 -3.52 28.44
CA GLN A 2 -9.61 -4.83 28.89
C GLN A 2 -8.24 -5.15 28.29
N SER A 3 -7.23 -5.38 29.15
CA SER A 3 -5.97 -6.02 28.77
C SER A 3 -6.27 -7.42 28.25
N SER A 4 -5.67 -7.82 27.12
CA SER A 4 -5.97 -9.12 26.51
C SER A 4 -5.27 -10.26 27.25
N THR A 5 -6.09 -11.15 27.82
CA THR A 5 -5.66 -12.40 28.48
C THR A 5 -5.06 -13.43 27.51
N PHE A 6 -5.01 -13.13 26.21
CA PHE A 6 -4.35 -13.94 25.18
C PHE A 6 -2.89 -14.24 25.56
N THR A 7 -2.62 -15.52 25.81
CA THR A 7 -1.27 -16.06 25.95
C THR A 7 -0.57 -16.05 24.58
N VAL A 8 0.74 -15.84 24.59
CA VAL A 8 1.55 -15.79 23.37
C VAL A 8 2.83 -16.56 23.62
N ALA A 9 3.25 -17.42 22.68
CA ALA A 9 4.50 -18.15 22.80
C ALA A 9 5.69 -17.15 22.78
N PRO A 10 6.69 -17.26 23.69
CA PRO A 10 7.72 -16.23 23.86
C PRO A 10 8.48 -15.86 22.58
N HIS A 11 8.69 -16.81 21.65
CA HIS A 11 9.37 -16.56 20.37
C HIS A 11 8.63 -15.57 19.46
N VAL A 12 7.30 -15.48 19.56
CA VAL A 12 6.48 -14.52 18.77
C VAL A 12 6.65 -13.08 19.29
N LEU A 13 7.06 -12.94 20.57
CA LEU A 13 7.37 -11.65 21.19
C LEU A 13 8.87 -11.30 21.13
N GLU A 14 9.72 -12.16 20.55
CA GLU A 14 11.14 -11.87 20.40
C GLU A 14 11.35 -10.77 19.37
N GLN A 15 11.77 -9.59 19.83
CA GLN A 15 11.95 -8.40 19.00
C GLN A 15 13.00 -8.61 17.91
N ALA A 16 12.71 -8.12 16.70
CA ALA A 16 13.62 -8.27 15.56
C ALA A 16 14.94 -7.46 15.72
N TYR A 17 14.94 -6.47 16.60
CA TYR A 17 16.06 -5.54 16.81
C TYR A 17 16.30 -5.32 18.31
N LYS A 18 17.55 -5.05 18.70
CA LYS A 18 17.90 -4.64 20.08
C LYS A 18 17.62 -3.14 20.27
N ALA A 19 17.23 -2.76 21.49
CA ALA A 19 17.07 -1.35 21.88
C ALA A 19 18.40 -0.57 21.74
N ILE A 20 18.30 0.70 21.33
CA ILE A 20 19.45 1.60 21.08
C ILE A 20 19.76 2.47 22.31
N ARG A 21 18.73 2.95 23.03
CA ARG A 21 18.90 3.68 24.30
C ARG A 21 17.80 3.27 25.28
N THR A 22 18.20 2.77 26.45
CA THR A 22 17.32 2.30 27.54
C THR A 22 17.41 3.15 28.80
N SER A 23 18.17 4.26 28.79
CA SER A 23 18.18 5.20 29.92
C SER A 23 16.83 5.91 30.05
N LEU A 24 16.45 6.27 31.26
CA LEU A 24 15.25 7.09 31.52
C LEU A 24 15.33 8.47 30.81
N PRO A 25 14.20 9.15 30.58
CA PRO A 25 14.17 10.52 30.06
C PRO A 25 14.86 11.50 31.01
N GLU A 26 15.49 12.53 30.44
CA GLU A 26 16.02 13.65 31.21
C GLU A 26 14.87 14.61 31.62
N PRO A 27 14.99 15.41 32.70
CA PRO A 27 13.91 16.31 33.12
C PRO A 27 13.41 17.26 32.01
N LYS A 28 14.32 17.66 31.11
CA LYS A 28 14.02 18.44 29.91
C LYS A 28 13.18 17.66 28.88
N ASP A 29 13.43 16.36 28.68
CA ASP A 29 12.62 15.52 27.77
C ASP A 29 11.16 15.49 28.26
N LEU A 30 10.96 15.36 29.58
CA LEU A 30 9.65 15.37 30.23
C LEU A 30 8.96 16.74 30.09
N GLU A 31 9.64 17.84 30.44
CA GLU A 31 9.12 19.20 30.29
C GLU A 31 8.66 19.49 28.84
N GLN A 32 9.49 19.12 27.87
CA GLN A 32 9.19 19.29 26.44
C GLN A 32 8.08 18.34 25.95
N SER A 33 7.92 17.17 26.57
CA SER A 33 6.79 16.27 26.32
C SER A 33 5.48 16.82 26.86
N THR A 34 5.49 17.43 28.06
CA THR A 34 4.30 18.12 28.61
C THR A 34 3.85 19.25 27.70
N LYS A 35 4.77 20.12 27.24
CA LYS A 35 4.44 21.20 26.29
C LYS A 35 3.86 20.68 24.97
N LEU A 36 4.44 19.60 24.43
CA LEU A 36 3.94 18.91 23.24
C LEU A 36 2.53 18.34 23.47
N GLN A 37 2.27 17.73 24.62
CA GLN A 37 0.96 17.19 24.98
C GLN A 37 -0.09 18.29 25.14
N THR A 38 0.23 19.38 25.85
CA THR A 38 -0.63 20.58 25.95
C THR A 38 -0.94 21.19 24.58
N PHE A 39 0.04 21.24 23.68
CA PHE A 39 -0.20 21.67 22.30
C PHE A 39 -1.16 20.72 21.57
N MET A 40 -0.95 19.40 21.68
CA MET A 40 -1.78 18.40 21.02
C MET A 40 -3.22 18.43 21.51
N ASP A 41 -3.47 18.51 22.83
CA ASP A 41 -4.83 18.48 23.36
C ASP A 41 -5.57 19.81 23.16
N LYS A 42 -4.86 20.95 23.11
CA LYS A 42 -5.45 22.25 22.74
C LYS A 42 -5.89 22.33 21.28
N ASN A 43 -5.11 21.77 20.35
CA ASN A 43 -5.34 21.93 18.91
C ASN A 43 -6.06 20.72 18.26
N PHE A 44 -5.83 19.51 18.78
CA PHE A 44 -6.29 18.24 18.25
C PHE A 44 -6.78 17.32 19.41
N PRO A 45 -7.85 17.72 20.13
CA PRO A 45 -8.37 16.97 21.27
C PRO A 45 -8.77 15.54 20.91
N THR A 46 -8.81 14.67 21.91
CA THR A 46 -9.33 13.31 21.78
C THR A 46 -10.85 13.31 21.61
N GLU A 47 -11.40 12.12 21.31
CA GLU A 47 -12.83 11.87 21.47
C GLU A 47 -13.27 12.05 22.94
N SER A 48 -14.54 12.41 23.15
CA SER A 48 -15.13 12.64 24.47
C SER A 48 -15.52 11.33 25.17
N ASP A 49 -15.51 11.33 26.51
CA ASP A 49 -15.90 10.17 27.32
C ASP A 49 -17.33 9.67 27.03
N LEU A 50 -18.23 10.59 26.65
CA LEU A 50 -19.58 10.27 26.18
C LEU A 50 -19.56 9.38 24.92
N ASN A 51 -18.77 9.75 23.91
CA ASN A 51 -18.64 8.96 22.69
C ASN A 51 -17.90 7.63 22.94
N ILE A 52 -16.86 7.63 23.78
CA ILE A 52 -16.15 6.40 24.20
C ILE A 52 -17.12 5.43 24.90
N THR A 53 -18.05 5.96 25.71
CA THR A 53 -19.13 5.20 26.35
C THR A 53 -20.14 4.70 25.31
N ARG A 54 -20.60 5.55 24.39
CA ARG A 54 -21.53 5.18 23.30
C ARG A 54 -20.98 4.04 22.44
N ARG A 55 -19.71 4.14 21.99
CA ARG A 55 -19.00 3.06 21.27
C ARG A 55 -18.96 1.74 22.06
N SER A 56 -18.79 1.82 23.38
CA SER A 56 -18.75 0.65 24.26
C SER A 56 -20.13 -0.01 24.40
N LEU A 57 -21.21 0.78 24.44
CA LEU A 57 -22.59 0.27 24.45
C LEU A 57 -22.96 -0.37 23.11
N ILE A 58 -22.64 0.29 21.99
CA ILE A 58 -22.88 -0.23 20.63
C ILE A 58 -22.20 -1.61 20.45
N LEU A 59 -20.95 -1.76 20.90
CA LEU A 59 -20.26 -3.06 20.83
C LEU A 59 -20.93 -4.16 21.67
N ALA A 60 -21.63 -3.82 22.76
CA ALA A 60 -22.41 -4.79 23.55
C ALA A 60 -23.75 -5.15 22.88
N GLU A 61 -24.43 -4.17 22.28
CA GLU A 61 -25.64 -4.39 21.47
C GLU A 61 -25.33 -5.26 20.25
N LEU A 62 -24.27 -4.93 19.49
CA LEU A 62 -23.76 -5.72 18.37
C LEU A 62 -23.39 -7.17 18.78
N ARG A 63 -22.71 -7.37 19.92
CA ARG A 63 -22.38 -8.73 20.43
C ARG A 63 -23.66 -9.53 20.71
N THR A 64 -24.71 -8.87 21.20
CA THR A 64 -25.99 -9.50 21.54
C THR A 64 -26.74 -9.92 20.27
N ILE A 65 -26.90 -8.99 19.32
CA ILE A 65 -27.51 -9.25 18.01
C ILE A 65 -26.79 -10.39 17.29
N PHE A 66 -25.46 -10.33 17.23
CA PHE A 66 -24.64 -11.33 16.53
C PHE A 66 -24.81 -12.75 17.10
N ARG A 67 -24.84 -12.92 18.42
CA ARG A 67 -24.98 -14.25 19.04
C ARG A 67 -26.40 -14.81 18.91
N GLN A 68 -27.42 -13.96 19.02
CA GLN A 68 -28.81 -14.35 18.75
C GLN A 68 -28.96 -14.82 17.30
N TRP A 69 -28.34 -14.11 16.35
CA TRP A 69 -28.28 -14.51 14.95
C TRP A 69 -27.51 -15.82 14.73
N VAL A 70 -26.34 -16.02 15.34
CA VAL A 70 -25.59 -17.29 15.26
C VAL A 70 -26.43 -18.47 15.76
N LYS A 71 -27.14 -18.34 16.90
CA LYS A 71 -28.06 -19.37 17.38
C LYS A 71 -29.14 -19.67 16.34
N LYS A 72 -29.79 -18.63 15.80
CA LYS A 72 -30.83 -18.79 14.78
C LYS A 72 -30.32 -19.53 13.54
N VAL A 73 -29.20 -19.09 12.95
CA VAL A 73 -28.62 -19.74 11.74
C VAL A 73 -28.23 -21.20 12.00
N CYS A 74 -27.84 -21.56 13.22
CA CYS A 74 -27.61 -22.96 13.59
C CYS A 74 -28.95 -23.76 13.61
N MET A 75 -30.00 -23.22 14.24
CA MET A 75 -31.33 -23.85 14.30
C MET A 75 -31.96 -24.00 12.91
N ASP A 76 -31.90 -22.94 12.08
CA ASP A 76 -32.40 -22.93 10.70
C ASP A 76 -31.69 -23.98 9.81
N LYS A 77 -30.51 -24.45 10.22
CA LYS A 77 -29.71 -25.51 9.57
C LYS A 77 -29.78 -26.86 10.29
N GLY A 78 -30.77 -27.04 11.17
CA GLY A 78 -31.06 -28.32 11.83
C GLY A 78 -30.15 -28.69 13.01
N VAL A 79 -29.35 -27.74 13.53
CA VAL A 79 -28.61 -27.95 14.79
C VAL A 79 -29.61 -27.91 15.96
N PRO A 80 -29.63 -28.90 16.87
CA PRO A 80 -30.51 -28.90 18.04
C PRO A 80 -30.36 -27.63 18.89
N GLU A 81 -31.45 -27.15 19.49
CA GLU A 81 -31.48 -25.83 20.15
C GLU A 81 -30.42 -25.66 21.25
N GLU A 82 -30.15 -26.70 22.02
CA GLU A 82 -29.10 -26.76 23.05
C GLU A 82 -27.71 -26.51 22.43
N MET A 83 -27.34 -27.28 21.40
CA MET A 83 -26.10 -27.11 20.64
C MET A 83 -26.04 -25.75 19.89
N ALA A 84 -27.18 -25.20 19.50
CA ALA A 84 -27.28 -23.90 18.84
C ALA A 84 -27.11 -22.74 19.84
N ALA A 85 -27.52 -22.91 21.10
CA ALA A 85 -27.22 -21.95 22.17
C ALA A 85 -25.72 -21.93 22.49
N ASP A 86 -25.10 -23.12 22.57
CA ASP A 86 -23.66 -23.29 22.81
C ASP A 86 -22.76 -22.98 21.59
N ALA A 87 -23.34 -22.79 20.40
CA ALA A 87 -22.61 -22.37 19.19
C ALA A 87 -21.86 -21.04 19.41
N GLY A 88 -22.38 -20.18 20.29
CA GLY A 88 -21.68 -19.01 20.82
C GLY A 88 -21.51 -17.87 19.81
N GLY A 89 -20.27 -17.47 19.58
CA GLY A 89 -19.90 -16.35 18.70
C GLY A 89 -19.25 -15.21 19.49
N GLN A 90 -18.24 -14.59 18.86
CA GLN A 90 -17.42 -13.54 19.46
C GLN A 90 -17.30 -12.35 18.52
N ILE A 91 -17.33 -11.14 19.07
CA ILE A 91 -16.90 -9.93 18.35
C ILE A 91 -15.49 -9.57 18.82
N LEU A 92 -14.59 -9.42 17.86
CA LEU A 92 -13.26 -8.84 18.05
C LEU A 92 -13.28 -7.39 17.55
N VAL A 93 -12.44 -6.55 18.13
CA VAL A 93 -12.28 -5.16 17.70
C VAL A 93 -10.81 -4.91 17.39
N SER A 94 -10.54 -4.18 16.31
CA SER A 94 -9.22 -4.01 15.70
C SER A 94 -8.85 -2.52 15.62
N GLY A 95 -7.72 -2.24 14.95
CA GLY A 95 -7.42 -0.92 14.39
C GLY A 95 -7.33 0.21 15.41
N SER A 96 -7.81 1.39 15.03
CA SER A 96 -7.46 2.62 15.78
C SER A 96 -8.16 2.73 17.12
N TYR A 97 -9.39 2.23 17.23
CA TYR A 97 -10.15 2.18 18.48
C TYR A 97 -9.56 1.18 19.47
N ARG A 98 -9.25 -0.06 19.05
CA ARG A 98 -8.69 -1.08 19.97
C ARG A 98 -7.30 -0.70 20.49
N LEU A 99 -6.48 0.01 19.70
CA LEU A 99 -5.20 0.57 20.16
C LEU A 99 -5.36 1.71 21.17
N GLY A 100 -6.48 2.43 21.14
CA GLY A 100 -6.72 3.64 21.93
C GLY A 100 -6.16 4.92 21.31
N VAL A 101 -6.23 5.03 19.98
CA VAL A 101 -5.79 6.20 19.20
C VAL A 101 -6.82 6.64 18.16
N ASN A 102 -8.10 6.29 18.34
CA ASN A 102 -9.16 6.77 17.46
C ASN A 102 -9.28 8.31 17.52
N GLU A 103 -9.57 8.92 16.38
CA GLU A 103 -9.87 10.35 16.27
C GLU A 103 -11.40 10.54 16.39
N PRO A 104 -11.91 11.72 16.77
CA PRO A 104 -13.35 11.99 16.72
C PRO A 104 -13.92 11.70 15.32
N GLY A 105 -15.04 10.98 15.27
CA GLY A 105 -15.66 10.55 14.00
C GLY A 105 -14.94 9.40 13.28
N ALA A 106 -13.97 8.73 13.92
CA ALA A 106 -13.38 7.51 13.36
C ALA A 106 -14.34 6.30 13.40
N ASP A 107 -14.03 5.34 12.55
CA ASP A 107 -14.60 4.00 12.41
C ASP A 107 -14.39 3.08 13.64
N ILE A 108 -15.14 1.97 13.70
CA ILE A 108 -14.81 0.81 14.55
C ILE A 108 -14.59 -0.43 13.67
N ASP A 109 -13.32 -0.79 13.46
CA ASP A 109 -12.91 -2.06 12.83
C ASP A 109 -13.42 -3.26 13.66
N THR A 110 -14.46 -3.94 13.19
CA THR A 110 -15.21 -4.96 13.96
C THR A 110 -15.24 -6.30 13.23
N ILE A 111 -14.80 -7.39 13.88
CA ILE A 111 -14.68 -8.72 13.25
C ILE A 111 -15.56 -9.73 14.02
N CYS A 112 -16.60 -10.21 13.36
CA CYS A 112 -17.46 -11.30 13.81
C CYS A 112 -16.78 -12.65 13.61
N VAL A 113 -16.55 -13.40 14.70
CA VAL A 113 -16.05 -14.78 14.66
C VAL A 113 -17.21 -15.75 14.84
N ALA A 114 -17.48 -16.55 13.80
CA ALA A 114 -18.63 -17.44 13.69
C ALA A 114 -18.22 -18.93 13.61
N PRO A 115 -19.07 -19.86 14.09
CA PRO A 115 -18.86 -21.30 13.94
C PRO A 115 -19.17 -21.78 12.51
N ARG A 116 -18.74 -22.99 12.19
CA ARG A 116 -18.79 -23.61 10.85
C ARG A 116 -20.17 -23.72 10.18
N HIS A 117 -21.25 -23.57 10.95
CA HIS A 117 -22.63 -23.63 10.46
C HIS A 117 -23.04 -22.34 9.73
N VAL A 118 -22.35 -21.23 10.03
CA VAL A 118 -22.55 -19.92 9.41
C VAL A 118 -21.73 -19.82 8.12
N THR A 119 -22.32 -19.26 7.07
CA THR A 119 -21.69 -18.92 5.79
C THR A 119 -21.59 -17.40 5.61
N ARG A 120 -20.88 -16.97 4.55
CA ARG A 120 -20.89 -15.57 4.14
C ARG A 120 -22.22 -15.14 3.55
N ASP A 121 -22.94 -16.06 2.92
CA ASP A 121 -24.24 -15.79 2.33
C ASP A 121 -25.28 -15.48 3.43
N ASP A 122 -25.24 -16.19 4.56
CA ASP A 122 -26.08 -15.86 5.72
C ASP A 122 -25.78 -14.43 6.24
N PHE A 123 -24.51 -14.05 6.26
CA PHE A 123 -24.02 -12.75 6.77
C PHE A 123 -24.44 -11.60 5.84
N PHE A 124 -24.38 -11.79 4.52
CA PHE A 124 -24.81 -10.80 3.52
C PHE A 124 -26.30 -10.82 3.18
N SER A 125 -27.05 -11.80 3.70
CA SER A 125 -28.52 -11.83 3.70
C SER A 125 -29.06 -11.61 5.12
N SER A 126 -29.36 -12.68 5.85
CA SER A 126 -30.09 -12.65 7.13
C SER A 126 -29.53 -11.71 8.21
N LEU A 127 -28.20 -11.52 8.35
CA LEU A 127 -27.65 -10.54 9.31
C LEU A 127 -27.77 -9.10 8.80
N LYS A 128 -27.49 -8.89 7.50
CA LYS A 128 -27.69 -7.62 6.82
C LYS A 128 -29.16 -7.18 6.92
N ASP A 129 -30.11 -8.09 6.74
CA ASP A 129 -31.54 -7.81 6.84
C ASP A 129 -31.97 -7.45 8.26
N ILE A 130 -31.37 -8.06 9.29
CA ILE A 130 -31.55 -7.65 10.70
C ILE A 130 -31.04 -6.21 10.90
N PHE A 131 -29.87 -5.85 10.37
CA PHE A 131 -29.35 -4.49 10.50
C PHE A 131 -30.15 -3.46 9.68
N LEU A 132 -30.64 -3.80 8.48
CA LEU A 132 -31.52 -2.94 7.69
C LEU A 132 -32.87 -2.65 8.37
N GLN A 133 -33.34 -3.55 9.24
CA GLN A 133 -34.56 -3.38 10.04
C GLN A 133 -34.28 -2.76 11.42
N HIS A 134 -33.02 -2.51 11.79
CA HIS A 134 -32.66 -2.08 13.13
C HIS A 134 -32.79 -0.55 13.28
N PRO A 135 -33.60 0.00 14.21
CA PRO A 135 -33.95 1.42 14.25
C PRO A 135 -32.79 2.37 14.59
N LYS A 136 -31.64 1.83 15.02
CA LYS A 136 -30.41 2.60 15.26
C LYS A 136 -29.44 2.64 14.07
N VAL A 137 -29.72 1.92 12.98
CA VAL A 137 -28.81 1.73 11.83
C VAL A 137 -29.22 2.61 10.65
N SER A 138 -28.24 3.21 9.99
CA SER A 138 -28.39 3.93 8.73
C SER A 138 -27.22 3.68 7.77
N HIS A 139 -27.37 4.13 6.52
CA HIS A 139 -26.33 4.11 5.48
C HIS A 139 -25.64 2.75 5.24
N LEU A 140 -26.35 1.63 5.42
CA LEU A 140 -25.78 0.30 5.27
C LEU A 140 -25.39 -0.01 3.81
N VAL A 141 -24.13 -0.35 3.59
CA VAL A 141 -23.56 -0.77 2.30
C VAL A 141 -22.85 -2.12 2.43
N ALA A 142 -23.16 -3.04 1.51
CA ALA A 142 -22.51 -4.34 1.40
C ALA A 142 -21.45 -4.34 0.28
N ILE A 143 -20.23 -4.78 0.62
CA ILE A 143 -19.05 -4.82 -0.27
C ILE A 143 -18.50 -6.24 -0.32
N GLU A 144 -19.32 -7.16 -0.81
CA GLU A 144 -19.02 -8.60 -0.94
C GLU A 144 -17.79 -8.87 -1.82
N GLY A 145 -17.65 -8.16 -2.94
CA GLY A 145 -16.57 -8.34 -3.93
C GLY A 145 -15.20 -7.77 -3.54
N ALA A 146 -14.97 -7.49 -2.25
CA ALA A 146 -13.69 -7.04 -1.73
C ALA A 146 -12.77 -8.21 -1.36
N VAL A 147 -11.47 -7.95 -1.21
CA VAL A 147 -10.47 -8.96 -0.77
C VAL A 147 -10.75 -9.46 0.65
N VAL A 148 -11.44 -8.65 1.45
CA VAL A 148 -12.09 -9.01 2.71
C VAL A 148 -13.52 -8.48 2.63
N PRO A 149 -14.56 -9.34 2.57
CA PRO A 149 -15.95 -8.89 2.37
C PRO A 149 -16.49 -7.96 3.45
N ILE A 150 -17.00 -6.80 3.01
CA ILE A 150 -17.45 -5.62 3.78
C ILE A 150 -18.93 -5.55 4.19
N LEU A 151 -19.37 -5.48 5.46
CA LEU A 151 -20.58 -4.69 5.80
C LEU A 151 -20.14 -3.38 6.48
N THR A 152 -20.52 -2.23 5.92
CA THR A 152 -20.26 -0.91 6.54
C THR A 152 -21.58 -0.18 6.74
N PHE A 153 -21.79 0.44 7.90
CA PHE A 153 -23.02 1.14 8.28
C PHE A 153 -22.77 2.11 9.42
N ASP A 154 -23.66 3.10 9.59
CA ASP A 154 -23.67 3.94 10.78
C ASP A 154 -24.62 3.35 11.82
N TYR A 155 -24.17 3.24 13.07
CA TYR A 155 -24.97 2.80 14.22
C TYR A 155 -24.97 3.94 15.23
N GLU A 156 -26.12 4.61 15.40
CA GLU A 156 -26.22 5.87 16.14
C GLU A 156 -25.11 6.90 15.76
N GLU A 157 -24.99 7.24 14.47
CA GLU A 157 -23.99 8.20 13.94
C GLU A 157 -22.52 7.76 14.06
N ILE A 158 -22.24 6.58 14.64
CA ILE A 158 -20.90 5.99 14.71
C ILE A 158 -20.76 4.95 13.61
N ASN A 159 -19.81 5.17 12.69
CA ASN A 159 -19.55 4.25 11.60
C ASN A 159 -18.89 2.94 12.10
N ILE A 160 -19.44 1.81 11.66
CA ILE A 160 -19.03 0.45 12.01
C ILE A 160 -18.63 -0.30 10.73
N ASP A 161 -17.40 -0.82 10.72
CA ASP A 161 -16.87 -1.64 9.63
C ASP A 161 -16.84 -3.10 10.08
N LEU A 162 -17.85 -3.88 9.66
CA LEU A 162 -18.14 -5.23 10.15
C LEU A 162 -17.73 -6.32 9.16
N GLN A 163 -16.74 -7.13 9.54
CA GLN A 163 -16.21 -8.25 8.75
C GLN A 163 -16.56 -9.59 9.40
N ILE A 164 -16.55 -10.70 8.64
CA ILE A 164 -16.75 -12.06 9.18
C ILE A 164 -15.54 -12.99 8.99
N ALA A 165 -15.27 -13.77 10.03
CA ALA A 165 -14.31 -14.85 10.12
C ALA A 165 -15.04 -16.14 10.54
N ILE A 166 -15.00 -17.19 9.71
CA ILE A 166 -15.73 -18.45 9.96
C ILE A 166 -14.71 -19.53 10.30
N LEU A 167 -14.73 -20.03 11.53
CA LEU A 167 -13.81 -21.08 11.96
C LEU A 167 -14.41 -22.47 11.70
N PRO A 168 -13.59 -23.49 11.35
CA PRO A 168 -14.03 -24.88 11.20
C PRO A 168 -14.27 -25.56 12.56
N ARG A 169 -15.08 -24.94 13.41
CA ARG A 169 -15.45 -25.37 14.78
C ARG A 169 -16.97 -25.36 14.93
N ASN A 170 -17.53 -26.28 15.71
CA ASN A 170 -18.98 -26.35 15.93
C ASN A 170 -19.47 -25.20 16.83
N SER A 171 -18.62 -24.71 17.74
CA SER A 171 -18.87 -23.58 18.63
C SER A 171 -17.65 -22.65 18.73
N ILE A 172 -17.88 -21.39 19.13
CA ILE A 172 -16.85 -20.37 19.34
C ILE A 172 -16.75 -20.04 20.85
N PRO A 173 -15.69 -20.45 21.55
CA PRO A 173 -15.56 -20.25 22.99
C PRO A 173 -15.21 -18.79 23.35
N GLU A 174 -15.71 -18.33 24.50
CA GLU A 174 -15.51 -16.95 24.99
C GLU A 174 -14.02 -16.56 25.13
N ASN A 175 -13.18 -17.54 25.50
CA ASN A 175 -11.73 -17.39 25.72
C ASN A 175 -10.88 -17.78 24.50
N LEU A 176 -11.45 -17.77 23.28
CA LEU A 176 -10.72 -18.06 22.04
C LEU A 176 -9.43 -17.23 21.93
N ASN A 177 -8.27 -17.88 22.05
CA ASN A 177 -6.99 -17.21 21.86
C ASN A 177 -6.73 -16.98 20.38
N ILE A 178 -7.03 -15.79 19.89
CA ILE A 178 -6.81 -15.42 18.49
C ILE A 178 -5.33 -15.32 18.10
N LEU A 179 -4.40 -15.25 19.07
CA LEU A 179 -2.96 -15.15 18.83
C LEU A 179 -2.27 -16.51 18.69
N ASP A 180 -2.97 -17.60 19.00
CA ASP A 180 -2.53 -18.94 18.59
C ASP A 180 -2.59 -19.04 17.06
N ASN A 181 -1.53 -19.57 16.42
CA ASN A 181 -1.53 -19.81 14.98
C ASN A 181 -2.52 -20.91 14.57
N HIS A 182 -2.85 -21.85 15.47
CA HIS A 182 -3.83 -22.90 15.19
C HIS A 182 -5.27 -22.39 14.98
N VAL A 183 -5.56 -21.11 15.24
CA VAL A 183 -6.83 -20.48 14.84
C VAL A 183 -6.98 -20.39 13.30
N LEU A 184 -5.88 -20.48 12.55
CA LEU A 184 -5.84 -20.42 11.09
C LEU A 184 -5.87 -21.82 10.42
N VAL A 185 -5.96 -22.91 11.18
CA VAL A 185 -6.02 -24.27 10.60
C VAL A 185 -7.37 -24.48 9.91
N GLY A 186 -7.34 -24.74 8.60
CA GLY A 186 -8.53 -25.06 7.81
C GLY A 186 -9.48 -23.88 7.57
N VAL A 187 -9.02 -22.64 7.76
CA VAL A 187 -9.81 -21.44 7.40
C VAL A 187 -9.66 -21.08 5.93
N ASP A 188 -10.64 -20.37 5.38
CA ASP A 188 -10.57 -19.85 4.01
C ASP A 188 -9.72 -18.54 3.91
N PRO A 189 -9.25 -18.16 2.71
CA PRO A 189 -8.39 -16.98 2.52
C PRO A 189 -9.03 -15.61 2.78
N ALA A 190 -10.34 -15.52 2.99
CA ALA A 190 -10.99 -14.30 3.48
C ALA A 190 -11.08 -14.31 5.01
N THR A 191 -11.37 -15.45 5.64
CA THR A 191 -11.31 -15.62 7.11
C THR A 191 -9.92 -15.36 7.66
N GLU A 192 -8.88 -15.87 7.01
CA GLU A 192 -7.47 -15.59 7.35
C GLU A 192 -7.20 -14.07 7.46
N LYS A 193 -7.67 -13.32 6.45
CA LYS A 193 -7.45 -11.86 6.34
C LYS A 193 -8.32 -11.06 7.32
N SER A 194 -9.57 -11.46 7.54
CA SER A 194 -10.42 -10.91 8.60
C SER A 194 -9.74 -11.04 9.98
N LEU A 195 -9.18 -12.21 10.28
CA LEU A 195 -8.50 -12.46 11.57
C LEU A 195 -7.16 -11.71 11.71
N ASN A 196 -6.48 -11.40 10.61
CA ASN A 196 -5.18 -10.73 10.63
C ASN A 196 -5.24 -9.33 11.28
N GLY A 197 -6.33 -8.58 11.09
CA GLY A 197 -6.51 -7.25 11.71
C GLY A 197 -6.44 -7.29 13.26
N PRO A 198 -7.33 -8.04 13.93
CA PRO A 198 -7.27 -8.27 15.37
C PRO A 198 -5.93 -8.88 15.82
N ARG A 199 -5.39 -9.87 15.10
CA ARG A 199 -4.11 -10.52 15.43
C ARG A 199 -2.92 -9.56 15.44
N VAL A 200 -2.81 -8.71 14.41
CA VAL A 200 -1.81 -7.63 14.37
C VAL A 200 -2.05 -6.67 15.52
N THR A 201 -3.28 -6.20 15.71
CA THR A 201 -3.60 -5.20 16.75
C THR A 201 -3.24 -5.67 18.16
N GLU A 202 -3.48 -6.94 18.49
CA GLU A 202 -3.15 -7.50 19.80
C GLU A 202 -1.64 -7.78 19.98
N LEU A 203 -0.93 -8.22 18.93
CA LEU A 203 0.53 -8.30 18.99
C LEU A 203 1.19 -6.93 19.09
N MET A 204 0.67 -5.91 18.39
CA MET A 204 1.11 -4.51 18.51
C MET A 204 1.04 -4.03 19.97
N ILE A 205 -0.03 -4.34 20.69
CA ILE A 205 -0.19 -3.97 22.11
C ILE A 205 0.86 -4.70 22.97
N LYS A 206 1.12 -5.98 22.73
CA LYS A 206 2.08 -6.79 23.51
C LYS A 206 3.56 -6.53 23.15
N LEU A 207 3.84 -6.01 21.95
CA LEU A 207 5.18 -5.69 21.44
C LEU A 207 5.65 -4.25 21.75
N THR A 208 4.77 -3.40 22.31
CA THR A 208 5.03 -1.97 22.59
C THR A 208 5.48 -1.78 24.05
N PRO A 209 6.78 -1.52 24.34
CA PRO A 209 7.28 -1.43 25.71
C PRO A 209 6.77 -0.22 26.51
N ASN A 210 6.52 0.93 25.86
CA ASN A 210 6.01 2.15 26.52
C ASN A 210 4.77 2.64 25.76
N ARG A 211 3.62 2.13 26.21
CA ARG A 211 2.31 2.36 25.58
C ARG A 211 1.86 3.81 25.61
N GLU A 212 2.18 4.56 26.67
CA GLU A 212 1.81 5.98 26.81
C GLU A 212 2.51 6.84 25.74
N SER A 213 3.83 6.71 25.64
CA SER A 213 4.62 7.48 24.67
C SER A 213 4.33 7.03 23.23
N PHE A 214 4.06 5.73 23.02
CA PHE A 214 3.53 5.21 21.76
C PHE A 214 2.19 5.87 21.36
N ILE A 215 1.20 5.93 22.26
CA ILE A 215 -0.11 6.55 21.99
C ILE A 215 0.03 8.03 21.65
N SER A 216 0.82 8.80 22.43
CA SER A 216 1.04 10.22 22.19
C SER A 216 1.73 10.47 20.83
N VAL A 217 2.84 9.78 20.54
CA VAL A 217 3.55 9.93 19.26
C VAL A 217 2.74 9.41 18.08
N LEU A 218 1.92 8.37 18.24
CA LEU A 218 1.05 7.88 17.16
C LEU A 218 -0.08 8.86 16.83
N ARG A 219 -0.68 9.55 17.81
CA ARG A 219 -1.60 10.69 17.56
C ARG A 219 -0.90 11.76 16.71
N ILE A 220 0.30 12.16 17.12
CA ILE A 220 1.11 13.19 16.42
C ILE A 220 1.43 12.76 14.98
N VAL A 221 1.96 11.55 14.79
CA VAL A 221 2.40 11.03 13.49
C VAL A 221 1.21 10.85 12.53
N ARG A 222 0.05 10.36 13.00
CA ARG A 222 -1.15 10.26 12.14
C ARG A 222 -1.66 11.64 11.73
N ARG A 223 -1.69 12.62 12.64
CA ARG A 223 -2.11 14.00 12.34
C ARG A 223 -1.15 14.69 11.36
N TRP A 224 0.16 14.52 11.56
CA TRP A 224 1.21 14.98 10.64
C TRP A 224 1.04 14.32 9.25
N ALA A 225 0.98 13.00 9.16
CA ALA A 225 0.86 12.28 7.91
C ALA A 225 -0.40 12.66 7.11
N LYS A 226 -1.53 12.89 7.80
CA LYS A 226 -2.74 13.45 7.18
C LYS A 226 -2.49 14.84 6.60
N ARG A 227 -2.00 15.80 7.41
CA ARG A 227 -1.75 17.20 6.97
C ARG A 227 -0.70 17.32 5.87
N ARG A 228 0.28 16.43 5.80
CA ARG A 228 1.30 16.38 4.73
C ARG A 228 0.86 15.59 3.49
N GLY A 229 -0.33 15.00 3.46
CA GLY A 229 -0.84 14.23 2.32
C GLY A 229 -0.12 12.90 2.11
N LEU A 230 0.17 12.19 3.21
CA LEU A 230 0.91 10.90 3.27
C LEU A 230 0.05 9.76 3.87
N TYR A 231 -1.24 9.99 4.13
CA TYR A 231 -2.12 9.02 4.78
C TYR A 231 -3.13 8.41 3.78
N SER A 232 -2.69 7.46 2.95
CA SER A 232 -3.58 6.60 2.14
C SER A 232 -2.83 5.46 1.45
N ASN A 233 -3.11 4.21 1.82
CA ASN A 233 -2.57 3.01 1.16
C ASN A 233 -3.08 2.86 -0.30
N LYS A 234 -4.34 3.26 -0.58
CA LYS A 234 -4.93 3.24 -1.94
C LYS A 234 -4.13 4.09 -2.94
N MET A 235 -3.59 5.21 -2.46
CA MET A 235 -2.79 6.18 -3.23
C MET A 235 -1.29 5.85 -3.23
N GLY A 236 -0.88 4.69 -2.70
CA GLY A 236 0.53 4.29 -2.60
C GLY A 236 1.33 4.98 -1.50
N TYR A 237 0.68 5.56 -0.49
CA TYR A 237 1.31 6.00 0.75
C TYR A 237 1.00 5.00 1.88
N LEU A 238 1.11 5.43 3.14
CA LEU A 238 0.91 4.58 4.32
C LEU A 238 -0.49 4.78 4.92
N GLY A 239 -1.14 3.68 5.26
CA GLY A 239 -2.37 3.65 6.05
C GLY A 239 -2.11 3.55 7.56
N GLY A 240 -3.19 3.46 8.35
CA GLY A 240 -3.13 3.47 9.82
C GLY A 240 -2.18 2.42 10.39
N VAL A 241 -2.33 1.15 10.02
CA VAL A 241 -1.51 0.03 10.51
C VAL A 241 -0.01 0.23 10.24
N ASN A 242 0.35 0.81 9.09
CA ASN A 242 1.76 1.06 8.77
C ASN A 242 2.35 2.11 9.73
N TRP A 243 1.64 3.21 9.98
CA TRP A 243 2.07 4.23 10.94
C TRP A 243 2.13 3.67 12.38
N CYS A 244 1.21 2.78 12.76
CA CYS A 244 1.28 2.07 14.03
C CYS A 244 2.58 1.26 14.13
N ILE A 245 2.88 0.41 13.13
CA ILE A 245 4.10 -0.41 13.10
C ILE A 245 5.35 0.47 13.17
N LEU A 246 5.41 1.56 12.40
CA LEU A 246 6.56 2.47 12.42
C LEU A 246 6.77 3.15 13.79
N VAL A 247 5.72 3.58 14.48
CA VAL A 247 5.86 4.17 15.82
C VAL A 247 6.20 3.12 16.89
N CYS A 248 5.66 1.90 16.79
CA CYS A 248 6.01 0.78 17.67
C CYS A 248 7.48 0.36 17.50
N PHE A 249 7.97 0.27 16.27
CA PHE A 249 9.37 -0.03 15.96
C PHE A 249 10.32 0.97 16.64
N ILE A 250 10.01 2.27 16.55
CA ILE A 250 10.80 3.32 17.22
C ILE A 250 10.67 3.23 18.75
N ASN A 251 9.51 2.83 19.28
CA ASN A 251 9.30 2.57 20.71
C ASN A 251 10.11 1.35 21.19
N GLN A 252 10.28 0.30 20.39
CA GLN A 252 11.17 -0.83 20.69
C GLN A 252 12.66 -0.42 20.69
N LEU A 253 13.08 0.43 19.76
CA LEU A 253 14.45 0.97 19.74
C LEU A 253 14.74 1.94 20.91
N TYR A 254 13.71 2.56 21.47
CA TYR A 254 13.80 3.59 22.51
C TYR A 254 12.74 3.37 23.62
N PRO A 255 12.77 2.24 24.35
CA PRO A 255 11.67 1.76 25.20
C PRO A 255 11.33 2.70 26.36
N THR A 256 12.30 3.49 26.82
CA THR A 256 12.15 4.42 27.95
C THR A 256 11.91 5.87 27.53
N ALA A 257 11.91 6.19 26.22
CA ALA A 257 11.88 7.57 25.75
C ALA A 257 10.51 8.24 25.92
N ALA A 258 10.51 9.48 26.40
CA ALA A 258 9.32 10.34 26.50
C ALA A 258 8.84 10.80 25.10
N PRO A 259 7.58 11.26 24.95
CA PRO A 259 7.00 11.62 23.65
C PRO A 259 7.83 12.57 22.77
N SER A 260 8.45 13.60 23.36
CA SER A 260 9.28 14.58 22.64
C SER A 260 10.52 13.93 22.00
N THR A 261 11.25 13.15 22.78
CA THR A 261 12.43 12.39 22.35
C THR A 261 12.04 11.30 21.35
N LEU A 262 10.94 10.58 21.61
CA LEU A 262 10.47 9.48 20.76
C LEU A 262 10.03 9.99 19.37
N LEU A 263 9.38 11.15 19.30
CA LEU A 263 9.05 11.85 18.04
C LEU A 263 10.31 12.28 17.28
N LEU A 264 11.32 12.82 17.97
CA LEU A 264 12.62 13.13 17.35
C LEU A 264 13.27 11.87 16.76
N ARG A 265 13.29 10.76 17.52
CA ARG A 265 13.87 9.49 17.05
C ARG A 265 13.10 8.89 15.88
N PHE A 266 11.78 9.04 15.83
CA PHE A 266 10.96 8.62 14.69
C PHE A 266 11.45 9.27 13.38
N PHE A 267 11.60 10.59 13.36
CA PHE A 267 12.12 11.28 12.17
C PHE A 267 13.61 10.99 11.91
N MET A 268 14.45 10.90 12.95
CA MET A 268 15.88 10.59 12.79
C MET A 268 16.10 9.22 12.13
N VAL A 269 15.43 8.17 12.60
CA VAL A 269 15.62 6.80 12.10
C VAL A 269 15.04 6.67 10.69
N LEU A 270 13.78 7.10 10.46
CA LEU A 270 13.11 6.88 9.16
C LEU A 270 13.71 7.72 8.02
N ASN A 271 14.28 8.90 8.31
CA ASN A 271 15.07 9.67 7.35
C ASN A 271 16.35 8.91 6.90
N ASN A 272 16.99 8.16 7.81
CA ASN A 272 18.27 7.50 7.56
C ASN A 272 18.14 6.00 7.21
N TRP A 273 16.94 5.43 7.30
CA TRP A 273 16.68 4.00 7.09
C TRP A 273 17.04 3.55 5.66
N LYS A 274 17.66 2.37 5.57
CA LYS A 274 18.25 1.82 4.35
C LYS A 274 17.22 1.00 3.55
N TRP A 275 16.13 1.66 3.15
CA TRP A 275 15.15 1.10 2.20
C TRP A 275 15.87 0.49 0.96
N PRO A 276 15.51 -0.73 0.52
CA PRO A 276 14.31 -1.50 0.86
C PRO A 276 14.44 -2.48 2.05
N LEU A 277 15.40 -2.31 2.97
CA LEU A 277 15.47 -3.13 4.19
C LEU A 277 14.12 -3.10 4.94
N ALA A 278 13.57 -4.28 5.23
CA ALA A 278 12.24 -4.41 5.83
C ALA A 278 12.23 -3.97 7.30
N ILE A 279 11.19 -3.25 7.71
CA ILE A 279 10.92 -2.99 9.13
C ILE A 279 10.05 -4.13 9.69
N GLN A 280 10.48 -4.68 10.83
CA GLN A 280 9.89 -5.80 11.55
C GLN A 280 9.85 -5.48 13.05
N LEU A 281 8.83 -5.96 13.76
CA LEU A 281 8.68 -5.77 15.23
C LEU A 281 9.07 -6.99 16.06
N CYS A 282 8.98 -8.17 15.46
CA CYS A 282 9.36 -9.46 16.00
C CYS A 282 9.99 -10.30 14.88
N LYS A 283 10.72 -11.35 15.23
CA LYS A 283 11.27 -12.27 14.22
C LYS A 283 10.14 -12.94 13.44
N THR A 284 10.22 -12.88 12.11
CA THR A 284 9.33 -13.63 11.22
C THR A 284 9.59 -15.13 11.37
N HIS A 285 8.56 -15.91 11.68
CA HIS A 285 8.61 -17.36 11.76
C HIS A 285 7.56 -18.00 10.84
N ASP A 286 7.84 -19.22 10.39
CA ASP A 286 6.90 -20.05 9.65
C ASP A 286 6.28 -21.09 10.60
N ALA A 287 4.97 -20.94 10.87
CA ALA A 287 4.20 -21.82 11.74
C ALA A 287 3.84 -23.19 11.11
N LYS A 288 4.34 -23.49 9.90
CA LYS A 288 4.14 -24.76 9.18
C LYS A 288 2.68 -25.09 8.84
N LEU A 289 1.83 -24.06 8.75
CA LEU A 289 0.42 -24.19 8.33
C LEU A 289 0.21 -23.99 6.82
N GLY A 290 1.28 -23.86 6.03
CA GLY A 290 1.20 -23.76 4.57
C GLY A 290 0.79 -22.38 4.00
N LEU A 291 0.67 -21.36 4.84
CA LEU A 291 0.36 -19.99 4.41
C LEU A 291 1.63 -19.23 3.96
N GLU A 292 1.50 -18.33 2.98
CA GLU A 292 2.64 -17.57 2.44
C GLU A 292 3.16 -16.52 3.44
N VAL A 293 4.33 -16.78 4.02
CA VAL A 293 5.09 -15.78 4.79
C VAL A 293 5.95 -14.96 3.81
N TRP A 294 5.89 -13.63 3.93
CA TRP A 294 6.63 -12.71 3.06
C TRP A 294 8.13 -12.98 3.07
N ASN A 295 8.71 -13.08 1.88
CA ASN A 295 10.15 -13.23 1.65
C ASN A 295 10.58 -12.22 0.58
N ALA A 296 11.60 -11.42 0.89
CA ALA A 296 12.14 -10.37 0.01
C ALA A 296 12.55 -10.89 -1.38
N ASN A 297 13.06 -12.12 -1.47
CA ASN A 297 13.59 -12.69 -2.71
C ASN A 297 12.49 -13.37 -3.58
N ALA A 298 11.28 -13.54 -3.05
CA ALA A 298 10.21 -14.27 -3.73
C ALA A 298 9.47 -13.42 -4.78
N GLY A 299 9.32 -13.95 -6.00
CA GLY A 299 8.38 -13.46 -7.02
C GLY A 299 8.51 -11.97 -7.35
N HIS A 300 7.55 -11.17 -6.88
CA HIS A 300 7.49 -9.71 -7.05
C HIS A 300 7.97 -8.92 -5.82
N ASN A 301 8.21 -9.57 -4.67
CA ASN A 301 8.60 -8.89 -3.42
C ASN A 301 9.94 -8.15 -3.56
N ARG A 302 10.84 -8.66 -4.39
CA ARG A 302 12.14 -8.06 -4.74
C ARG A 302 12.06 -6.65 -5.36
N TYR A 303 10.88 -6.21 -5.80
CA TYR A 303 10.64 -4.88 -6.34
C TYR A 303 9.95 -3.93 -5.34
N GLN A 304 9.62 -4.38 -4.13
CA GLN A 304 8.93 -3.56 -3.12
C GLN A 304 9.93 -2.62 -2.41
N VAL A 305 9.75 -1.32 -2.61
CA VAL A 305 10.74 -0.31 -2.19
C VAL A 305 10.70 0.06 -0.71
N MET A 306 9.58 -0.21 -0.02
CA MET A 306 9.39 0.16 1.40
C MET A 306 8.65 -0.94 2.18
N PRO A 307 9.29 -2.07 2.53
CA PRO A 307 8.60 -3.15 3.23
C PRO A 307 8.40 -2.89 4.72
N ILE A 308 7.16 -2.97 5.20
CA ILE A 308 6.78 -2.84 6.61
C ILE A 308 5.93 -4.06 6.97
N LEU A 309 6.48 -5.01 7.73
CA LEU A 309 5.85 -6.32 7.89
C LEU A 309 4.86 -6.37 9.06
N THR A 310 3.77 -7.13 8.89
CA THR A 310 2.83 -7.43 9.99
C THR A 310 3.44 -8.41 10.99
N PRO A 311 3.32 -8.17 12.31
CA PRO A 311 3.89 -9.05 13.34
C PRO A 311 3.14 -10.38 13.51
N ALA A 312 1.88 -10.46 13.08
CA ALA A 312 1.12 -11.70 13.07
C ALA A 312 1.57 -12.62 11.92
N TYR A 313 1.61 -13.93 12.17
CA TYR A 313 1.69 -14.95 11.12
C TYR A 313 0.34 -15.07 10.38
N PRO A 314 0.30 -15.21 9.05
CA PRO A 314 1.45 -15.09 8.14
C PRO A 314 1.90 -13.63 7.99
N SER A 315 3.20 -13.37 8.18
CA SER A 315 3.74 -12.01 8.10
C SER A 315 3.74 -11.51 6.66
N MET A 316 3.07 -10.38 6.39
CA MET A 316 2.92 -9.78 5.07
C MET A 316 3.48 -8.37 5.04
N ASN A 317 3.98 -7.92 3.89
CA ASN A 317 4.31 -6.51 3.69
C ASN A 317 3.02 -5.66 3.61
N SER A 318 2.77 -4.88 4.66
CA SER A 318 1.59 -4.02 4.79
C SER A 318 1.62 -2.77 3.89
N SER A 319 2.77 -2.44 3.28
CA SER A 319 3.00 -1.24 2.47
C SER A 319 3.38 -1.55 1.01
N PHE A 320 2.88 -2.68 0.48
CA PHE A 320 3.16 -3.16 -0.88
C PHE A 320 2.75 -2.20 -2.02
N ASN A 321 1.86 -1.23 -1.77
CA ASN A 321 1.47 -0.21 -2.75
C ASN A 321 2.44 0.98 -2.83
N VAL A 322 3.47 1.05 -1.97
CA VAL A 322 4.43 2.16 -2.00
C VAL A 322 5.32 2.05 -3.24
N SER A 323 5.35 3.12 -4.04
CA SER A 323 6.19 3.25 -5.23
C SER A 323 7.47 4.03 -4.92
N THR A 324 8.45 3.98 -5.83
CA THR A 324 9.67 4.80 -5.75
C THR A 324 9.36 6.30 -5.61
N HIS A 325 8.28 6.77 -6.24
CA HIS A 325 7.85 8.16 -6.18
C HIS A 325 7.22 8.54 -4.84
N SER A 326 6.31 7.73 -4.28
CA SER A 326 5.72 8.02 -2.97
C SER A 326 6.72 7.82 -1.82
N LEU A 327 7.66 6.86 -1.94
CA LEU A 327 8.80 6.75 -1.03
C LEU A 327 9.71 7.99 -1.08
N MET A 328 9.98 8.55 -2.26
CA MET A 328 10.75 9.80 -2.40
C MET A 328 10.07 10.95 -1.64
N VAL A 329 8.76 11.13 -1.83
CA VAL A 329 7.97 12.16 -1.10
C VAL A 329 8.00 11.92 0.41
N MET A 330 7.84 10.68 0.87
CA MET A 330 7.93 10.36 2.30
C MET A 330 9.33 10.64 2.88
N LYS A 331 10.41 10.42 2.13
CA LYS A 331 11.77 10.79 2.55
C LYS A 331 12.00 12.30 2.59
N GLU A 332 11.43 13.06 1.66
CA GLU A 332 11.42 14.54 1.73
C GLU A 332 10.71 15.03 3.00
N GLU A 333 9.55 14.45 3.31
CA GLU A 333 8.76 14.81 4.50
C GLU A 333 9.35 14.31 5.83
N PHE A 334 10.01 13.15 5.88
CA PHE A 334 10.79 12.73 7.06
C PHE A 334 11.95 13.70 7.34
N LYS A 335 12.62 14.18 6.28
CA LYS A 335 13.68 15.20 6.39
C LYS A 335 13.15 16.55 6.85
N ARG A 336 11.96 16.96 6.35
CA ARG A 336 11.24 18.17 6.81
C ARG A 336 10.86 18.06 8.29
N GLY A 337 10.22 16.95 8.68
CA GLY A 337 9.82 16.67 10.06
C GLY A 337 11.02 16.67 11.02
N LEU A 338 12.12 16.00 10.66
CA LEU A 338 13.35 15.99 11.44
C LEU A 338 13.85 17.41 11.74
N LYS A 339 13.98 18.26 10.72
CA LYS A 339 14.47 19.64 10.89
C LYS A 339 13.56 20.45 11.81
N ILE A 340 12.23 20.33 11.66
CA ILE A 340 11.26 21.05 12.49
C ILE A 340 11.33 20.60 13.95
N VAL A 341 11.36 19.29 14.20
CA VAL A 341 11.42 18.76 15.58
C VAL A 341 12.76 19.13 16.24
N GLN A 342 13.87 19.15 15.51
CA GLN A 342 15.16 19.64 16.02
C GLN A 342 15.14 21.13 16.39
N ASP A 343 14.54 21.98 15.56
CA ASP A 343 14.39 23.42 15.82
C ASP A 343 13.49 23.68 17.04
N VAL A 344 12.33 23.01 17.12
CA VAL A 344 11.39 23.19 18.23
C VAL A 344 11.97 22.70 19.57
N LEU A 345 12.70 21.58 19.58
CA LEU A 345 13.33 21.05 20.81
C LEU A 345 14.57 21.86 21.25
N SER A 346 15.31 22.46 20.32
CA SER A 346 16.41 23.38 20.67
C SER A 346 15.86 24.66 21.33
N LYS A 347 14.74 25.19 20.82
CA LYS A 347 13.98 26.34 21.36
C LYS A 347 13.09 26.04 22.59
N GLY A 348 13.30 24.92 23.28
CA GLY A 348 12.59 24.65 24.53
C GLY A 348 11.22 23.97 24.41
N GLY A 349 10.81 23.53 23.21
CA GLY A 349 9.68 22.59 23.03
C GLY A 349 8.29 23.23 22.93
N SER A 350 8.17 24.47 22.45
CA SER A 350 6.88 25.20 22.42
C SER A 350 6.23 25.34 21.03
N GLU A 351 7.03 25.54 19.97
CA GLU A 351 6.56 26.00 18.64
C GLU A 351 6.13 24.85 17.70
N TRP A 352 5.23 23.95 18.13
CA TRP A 352 4.89 22.74 17.35
C TRP A 352 4.07 22.97 16.07
N GLY A 353 3.51 24.16 15.86
CA GLY A 353 2.64 24.50 14.72
C GLY A 353 3.17 24.11 13.33
N PRO A 354 4.42 24.45 12.96
CA PRO A 354 4.99 24.17 11.64
C PRO A 354 5.00 22.68 11.26
N LEU A 355 5.01 21.76 12.23
CA LEU A 355 4.95 20.33 11.93
C LEU A 355 3.64 19.96 11.21
N PHE A 356 2.53 20.60 11.57
CA PHE A 356 1.16 20.29 11.12
C PHE A 356 0.65 21.21 9.98
N GLU A 357 1.54 21.99 9.37
CA GLU A 357 1.26 22.77 8.16
C GLU A 357 0.67 21.91 7.03
N PRO A 358 -0.28 22.46 6.24
CA PRO A 358 -0.88 21.76 5.11
C PRO A 358 0.17 21.46 4.04
N SER A 359 -0.03 20.38 3.27
CA SER A 359 0.89 20.02 2.20
C SER A 359 1.03 21.14 1.16
N ASP A 360 2.26 21.38 0.75
CA ASP A 360 2.65 22.33 -0.30
C ASP A 360 2.42 21.79 -1.71
N PHE A 361 1.70 20.67 -1.86
CA PHE A 361 1.44 19.98 -3.12
C PHE A 361 0.98 20.93 -4.23
N PHE A 362 -0.08 21.70 -4.00
CA PHE A 362 -0.60 22.68 -4.95
C PHE A 362 0.26 23.94 -5.09
N ALA A 363 1.38 24.07 -4.38
CA ALA A 363 2.36 25.15 -4.55
C ALA A 363 3.64 24.71 -5.28
N VAL A 364 4.08 23.45 -5.12
CA VAL A 364 5.39 23.00 -5.64
C VAL A 364 5.38 22.48 -7.08
N HIS A 365 4.40 21.66 -7.49
CA HIS A 365 4.44 21.02 -8.82
C HIS A 365 4.22 22.02 -9.97
N GLN A 366 4.89 21.81 -11.10
CA GLN A 366 4.72 22.66 -12.28
C GLN A 366 3.40 22.39 -13.01
N HIS A 367 3.01 21.12 -13.10
CA HIS A 367 1.84 20.63 -13.84
C HIS A 367 1.02 19.68 -12.96
N TYR A 368 -0.26 19.53 -13.29
CA TYR A 368 -1.21 18.70 -12.57
C TYR A 368 -2.10 17.97 -13.59
N LEU A 369 -2.58 16.78 -13.25
CA LEU A 369 -3.73 16.14 -13.89
C LEU A 369 -4.89 16.21 -12.90
N ALA A 370 -6.00 16.83 -13.31
CA ALA A 370 -7.28 16.69 -12.65
C ALA A 370 -7.95 15.41 -13.18
N VAL A 371 -8.15 14.43 -12.31
CA VAL A 371 -8.78 13.14 -12.62
C VAL A 371 -10.18 13.17 -12.03
N GLU A 372 -11.14 13.54 -12.85
CA GLU A 372 -12.55 13.68 -12.48
C GLU A 372 -13.28 12.37 -12.75
N VAL A 373 -13.67 11.68 -11.67
CA VAL A 373 -14.44 10.43 -11.70
C VAL A 373 -15.89 10.78 -11.47
N TYR A 374 -16.79 10.39 -12.38
CA TYR A 374 -18.20 10.77 -12.31
C TYR A 374 -19.16 9.72 -12.85
N THR A 375 -20.43 9.88 -12.48
CA THR A 375 -21.58 9.17 -13.03
C THR A 375 -22.78 10.13 -13.12
N GLU A 376 -23.76 9.79 -13.96
CA GLU A 376 -25.03 10.52 -14.10
C GLU A 376 -26.08 10.11 -13.04
N LYS A 377 -25.74 9.16 -12.15
CA LYS A 377 -26.61 8.75 -11.04
C LYS A 377 -25.93 8.82 -9.68
N GLU A 378 -26.61 9.43 -8.71
CA GLU A 378 -26.14 9.58 -7.32
C GLU A 378 -25.89 8.21 -6.65
N GLU A 379 -26.77 7.23 -6.87
CA GLU A 379 -26.68 5.84 -6.36
C GLU A 379 -25.39 5.09 -6.77
N GLU A 380 -24.78 5.49 -7.89
CA GLU A 380 -23.57 4.86 -8.44
C GLU A 380 -22.29 5.54 -7.95
N GLU A 381 -22.37 6.76 -7.40
CA GLU A 381 -21.22 7.63 -7.17
C GLU A 381 -20.19 7.02 -6.21
N GLN A 382 -20.63 6.65 -5.01
CA GLN A 382 -19.77 6.18 -3.93
C GLN A 382 -18.95 4.95 -4.36
N ALA A 383 -19.60 4.03 -5.07
CA ALA A 383 -18.99 2.79 -5.55
C ALA A 383 -17.99 3.05 -6.68
N TRP A 384 -18.33 3.89 -7.67
CA TRP A 384 -17.45 4.22 -8.79
C TRP A 384 -16.24 5.06 -8.36
N CYS A 385 -16.47 6.08 -7.54
CA CYS A 385 -15.41 6.91 -6.97
C CYS A 385 -14.48 6.08 -6.08
N GLY A 386 -15.00 5.20 -5.21
CA GLY A 386 -14.20 4.31 -4.38
C GLY A 386 -13.37 3.30 -5.20
N PHE A 387 -13.95 2.77 -6.29
CA PHE A 387 -13.26 1.88 -7.21
C PHE A 387 -12.11 2.58 -7.95
N CYS A 388 -12.32 3.78 -8.49
CA CYS A 388 -11.28 4.55 -9.16
C CYS A 388 -10.20 5.05 -8.19
N GLU A 389 -10.58 5.52 -7.00
CA GLU A 389 -9.67 5.89 -5.91
C GLU A 389 -8.69 4.75 -5.58
N SER A 390 -9.19 3.50 -5.53
CA SER A 390 -8.38 2.30 -5.29
C SER A 390 -7.36 1.98 -6.39
N ARG A 391 -7.32 2.75 -7.48
CA ARG A 391 -6.50 2.51 -8.68
C ARG A 391 -5.65 3.71 -9.11
N LEU A 392 -5.82 4.91 -8.57
CA LEU A 392 -5.08 6.11 -9.01
C LEU A 392 -3.55 5.99 -8.95
N ARG A 393 -2.99 5.16 -8.06
CA ARG A 393 -1.54 4.84 -8.07
C ARG A 393 -1.09 4.19 -9.39
N LYS A 394 -1.95 3.45 -10.08
CA LYS A 394 -1.67 2.85 -11.39
C LYS A 394 -1.55 3.89 -12.51
N LEU A 395 -2.24 5.03 -12.40
CA LEU A 395 -1.98 6.17 -13.29
C LEU A 395 -0.58 6.73 -13.04
N VAL A 396 -0.15 6.82 -11.77
CA VAL A 396 1.24 7.22 -11.43
C VAL A 396 2.27 6.21 -11.96
N GLU A 397 2.02 4.90 -11.82
CA GLU A 397 2.85 3.83 -12.41
C GLU A 397 2.89 3.92 -13.95
N SER A 398 1.74 4.13 -14.59
CA SER A 398 1.61 4.28 -16.05
C SER A 398 2.33 5.52 -16.59
N LEU A 399 2.33 6.61 -15.83
CA LEU A 399 3.09 7.83 -16.16
C LEU A 399 4.59 7.68 -15.90
N ALA A 400 5.01 6.85 -14.93
CA ALA A 400 6.42 6.64 -14.59
C ALA A 400 7.23 5.97 -15.70
N TYR A 401 6.58 5.30 -16.67
CA TYR A 401 7.24 4.79 -17.88
C TYR A 401 7.72 5.90 -18.83
N ASN A 402 7.27 7.15 -18.68
CA ASN A 402 7.73 8.28 -19.47
C ASN A 402 8.93 8.98 -18.77
N PRO A 403 10.17 8.82 -19.24
CA PRO A 403 11.37 9.34 -18.57
C PRO A 403 11.47 10.86 -18.57
N ALA A 404 10.62 11.58 -19.32
CA ALA A 404 10.53 13.03 -19.24
C ALA A 404 9.72 13.53 -18.04
N LEU A 405 8.94 12.66 -17.37
CA LEU A 405 8.14 13.02 -16.19
C LEU A 405 8.91 12.75 -14.89
N CYS A 406 8.86 13.70 -13.95
CA CYS A 406 9.51 13.56 -12.65
C CYS A 406 8.67 14.18 -11.52
N ARG A 407 9.03 13.88 -10.27
CA ARG A 407 8.24 14.26 -9.06
C ARG A 407 6.75 13.91 -9.18
N LEU A 408 6.41 12.77 -9.80
CA LEU A 408 5.04 12.26 -9.90
C LEU A 408 4.45 12.05 -8.50
N ARG A 409 3.29 12.64 -8.23
CA ARG A 409 2.65 12.60 -6.90
C ARG A 409 1.14 12.63 -7.01
N ALA A 410 0.47 11.52 -6.69
CA ALA A 410 -0.97 11.55 -6.38
C ALA A 410 -1.19 12.28 -5.04
N PHE A 411 -2.26 13.06 -4.94
CA PHE A 411 -2.69 13.70 -3.70
C PHE A 411 -3.89 12.94 -3.09
N PRO A 412 -3.86 12.57 -1.78
CA PRO A 412 -4.91 11.72 -1.22
C PRO A 412 -6.32 12.32 -1.09
N THR A 413 -6.44 13.64 -1.12
CA THR A 413 -7.72 14.35 -0.87
C THR A 413 -8.61 14.39 -2.12
N LYS A 414 -9.92 14.27 -1.91
CA LYS A 414 -10.98 14.43 -2.93
C LYS A 414 -11.40 15.89 -3.02
N PHE A 415 -11.76 16.35 -4.22
CA PHE A 415 -12.27 17.70 -4.48
C PHE A 415 -13.55 17.64 -5.32
N PRO A 416 -14.37 18.71 -5.34
CA PRO A 416 -15.52 18.80 -6.24
C PRO A 416 -15.12 18.71 -7.72
N LEU A 417 -16.02 18.20 -8.57
CA LEU A 417 -15.92 18.30 -10.03
C LEU A 417 -15.79 19.78 -10.45
N SER A 418 -14.98 20.05 -11.46
CA SER A 418 -14.53 21.41 -11.83
C SER A 418 -14.39 21.67 -13.34
N PHE A 419 -14.20 20.63 -14.16
CA PHE A 419 -14.08 20.74 -15.62
C PHE A 419 -15.11 19.87 -16.36
N VAL A 420 -15.51 18.72 -15.79
CA VAL A 420 -16.60 17.84 -16.29
C VAL A 420 -18.00 18.49 -16.28
N THR A 421 -18.18 19.48 -15.41
CA THR A 421 -19.38 20.32 -15.27
C THR A 421 -19.19 21.72 -15.87
N GLY A 422 -18.01 22.02 -16.42
CA GLY A 422 -17.56 23.39 -16.69
C GLY A 422 -17.76 23.91 -18.12
N ASP A 423 -18.24 23.09 -19.05
CA ASP A 423 -18.34 23.48 -20.47
C ASP A 423 -19.35 24.63 -20.70
N ASP A 424 -20.39 24.76 -19.87
CA ASP A 424 -21.31 25.92 -19.86
C ASP A 424 -20.63 27.20 -19.32
N VAL A 425 -19.69 27.07 -18.37
CA VAL A 425 -18.98 28.21 -17.73
C VAL A 425 -17.86 28.74 -18.62
N ALA A 426 -17.19 27.88 -19.38
CA ALA A 426 -16.09 28.26 -20.29
C ALA A 426 -16.56 29.11 -21.49
N ALA A 427 -17.85 29.09 -21.82
CA ALA A 427 -18.41 29.74 -23.00
C ALA A 427 -18.70 31.25 -22.80
N GLY A 428 -18.69 31.77 -21.57
CA GLY A 428 -18.93 33.19 -21.28
C GLY A 428 -20.35 33.70 -21.60
N LYS A 429 -21.28 32.80 -21.93
CA LYS A 429 -22.70 33.14 -22.10
C LYS A 429 -23.31 33.42 -20.72
N GLN A 430 -24.13 34.46 -20.62
CA GLN A 430 -25.13 34.53 -19.55
C GLN A 430 -26.14 33.39 -19.72
N PRO A 431 -26.83 32.95 -18.65
CA PRO A 431 -27.94 32.02 -18.75
C PRO A 431 -29.14 32.70 -19.42
N SER A 432 -29.14 32.74 -20.75
CA SER A 432 -30.36 32.81 -21.55
C SER A 432 -31.26 31.66 -21.13
N GLY A 433 -32.54 31.93 -20.84
CA GLY A 433 -33.46 31.06 -20.08
C GLY A 433 -33.93 29.77 -20.75
N GLU A 434 -33.08 29.12 -21.55
CA GLU A 434 -33.29 27.77 -22.08
C GLU A 434 -32.51 26.77 -21.23
N SER A 435 -33.23 25.80 -20.66
CA SER A 435 -32.66 24.76 -19.79
C SER A 435 -31.60 23.93 -20.53
N SER A 436 -30.32 24.01 -20.13
CA SER A 436 -29.31 23.09 -20.63
C SER A 436 -29.56 21.68 -20.06
N THR A 437 -30.13 20.81 -20.89
CA THR A 437 -30.52 19.43 -20.54
C THR A 437 -29.33 18.47 -20.41
N GLN A 438 -28.20 18.94 -19.90
CA GLN A 438 -27.11 18.05 -19.50
C GLN A 438 -27.50 17.27 -18.23
N PRO A 439 -27.27 15.95 -18.18
CA PRO A 439 -27.50 15.16 -16.97
C PRO A 439 -26.58 15.68 -15.84
N ARG A 440 -27.13 15.75 -14.63
CA ARG A 440 -26.36 16.13 -13.43
C ARG A 440 -25.31 15.06 -13.16
N LYS A 441 -24.04 15.48 -13.08
CA LYS A 441 -22.90 14.59 -12.86
C LYS A 441 -22.53 14.60 -11.38
N PHE A 442 -22.50 13.41 -10.79
CA PHE A 442 -22.17 13.10 -9.40
C PHE A 442 -20.76 12.51 -9.37
N GLY A 443 -19.89 12.93 -8.44
CA GLY A 443 -18.51 12.44 -8.41
C GLY A 443 -17.47 13.37 -7.79
N ALA A 444 -16.20 12.94 -7.90
CA ALA A 444 -15.06 13.57 -7.27
C ALA A 444 -13.86 13.76 -8.22
N CYS A 445 -13.17 14.89 -8.06
CA CYS A 445 -11.89 15.18 -8.68
C CYS A 445 -10.72 14.78 -7.76
N PHE A 446 -9.73 14.11 -8.32
CA PHE A 446 -8.44 13.80 -7.70
C PHE A 446 -7.31 14.52 -8.46
N TYR A 447 -6.14 14.67 -7.84
CA TYR A 447 -5.01 15.36 -8.48
C TYR A 447 -3.71 14.53 -8.49
N VAL A 448 -3.05 14.50 -9.66
CA VAL A 448 -1.68 13.98 -9.81
C VAL A 448 -0.77 15.13 -10.24
N GLY A 449 0.13 15.56 -9.36
CA GLY A 449 1.13 16.61 -9.61
C GLY A 449 2.40 16.05 -10.23
N PHE A 450 3.03 16.79 -11.13
CA PHE A 450 4.28 16.40 -11.78
C PHE A 450 5.12 17.58 -12.28
N ASP A 451 6.43 17.36 -12.35
CA ASP A 451 7.40 18.20 -13.04
C ASP A 451 7.86 17.48 -14.33
N ILE A 452 8.55 18.21 -15.22
CA ILE A 452 9.10 17.66 -16.47
C ILE A 452 10.61 17.87 -16.45
N ASP A 453 11.40 16.80 -16.63
CA ASP A 453 12.84 16.91 -16.74
C ASP A 453 13.25 17.40 -18.14
N ARG A 454 13.83 18.60 -18.17
CA ARG A 454 14.34 19.26 -19.38
C ARG A 454 15.56 18.57 -19.98
N ARG A 455 16.22 17.68 -19.25
CA ARG A 455 17.39 16.92 -19.70
C ARG A 455 16.98 15.66 -20.48
N GLN A 456 15.81 15.09 -20.20
CA GLN A 456 15.27 13.89 -20.85
C GLN A 456 14.36 14.20 -22.07
N LEU A 457 14.05 15.47 -22.30
CA LEU A 457 13.16 15.94 -23.36
C LEU A 457 13.78 15.82 -24.76
N ARG A 458 13.50 14.70 -25.44
CA ARG A 458 13.83 14.47 -26.87
C ARG A 458 12.98 15.31 -27.84
N SER A 459 11.89 15.87 -27.36
CA SER A 459 10.86 16.60 -28.11
C SER A 459 10.50 17.90 -27.39
N ARG A 460 9.78 18.82 -28.06
CA ARG A 460 9.17 19.99 -27.39
C ARG A 460 7.86 19.64 -26.68
N GLU A 461 7.32 18.48 -26.97
CA GLU A 461 5.97 18.01 -26.66
C GLU A 461 6.08 16.69 -25.87
N VAL A 462 5.20 16.51 -24.87
CA VAL A 462 5.16 15.33 -24.00
C VAL A 462 3.73 14.79 -24.02
N SER A 463 3.50 13.75 -24.82
CA SER A 463 2.26 12.99 -24.74
C SER A 463 2.26 12.16 -23.45
N ILE A 464 1.09 12.11 -22.83
CA ILE A 464 0.73 11.19 -21.73
C ILE A 464 -0.48 10.34 -22.11
N ASP A 465 -0.95 10.48 -23.35
CA ASP A 465 -2.28 10.08 -23.77
C ASP A 465 -2.39 8.54 -23.75
N ASN A 466 -1.37 7.84 -24.26
CA ASN A 466 -1.21 6.40 -24.12
C ASN A 466 -1.27 5.90 -22.66
N SER A 467 -0.65 6.62 -21.71
CA SER A 467 -0.67 6.26 -20.28
C SER A 467 -2.06 6.44 -19.66
N VAL A 468 -2.78 7.48 -20.09
CA VAL A 468 -4.15 7.77 -19.65
C VAL A 468 -5.15 6.76 -20.25
N GLU A 469 -5.05 6.48 -21.55
CA GLU A 469 -5.85 5.47 -22.24
C GLU A 469 -5.62 4.06 -21.69
N TYR A 470 -4.37 3.68 -21.41
CA TYR A 470 -4.05 2.41 -20.77
C TYR A 470 -4.73 2.32 -19.39
N PHE A 471 -4.58 3.34 -18.55
CA PHE A 471 -5.20 3.39 -17.22
C PHE A 471 -6.74 3.28 -17.30
N LYS A 472 -7.37 4.04 -18.19
CA LYS A 472 -8.80 3.95 -18.50
C LYS A 472 -9.21 2.54 -18.92
N ASN A 473 -8.62 2.01 -19.98
CA ASN A 473 -9.08 0.81 -20.68
C ASN A 473 -8.66 -0.51 -20.01
N ASN A 474 -7.59 -0.52 -19.21
CA ASN A 474 -7.10 -1.72 -18.55
C ASN A 474 -7.41 -1.77 -17.05
N ASP A 475 -7.38 -0.65 -16.34
CA ASP A 475 -7.56 -0.63 -14.89
C ASP A 475 -8.97 -0.20 -14.45
N LEU A 476 -9.58 0.77 -15.14
CA LEU A 476 -10.88 1.33 -14.76
C LEU A 476 -12.06 0.63 -15.46
N TYR A 477 -12.14 0.70 -16.79
CA TYR A 477 -13.34 0.31 -17.53
C TYR A 477 -13.60 -1.20 -17.59
N ARG A 478 -12.67 -2.04 -17.13
CA ARG A 478 -12.83 -3.50 -16.99
C ARG A 478 -13.60 -3.93 -15.73
N TRP A 479 -14.18 -2.98 -14.98
CA TRP A 479 -14.99 -3.31 -13.82
C TRP A 479 -16.32 -3.94 -14.22
N ASN A 480 -16.62 -5.11 -13.66
CA ASN A 480 -17.87 -5.84 -13.93
C ASN A 480 -19.14 -5.14 -13.43
N LYS A 481 -19.04 -4.11 -12.57
CA LYS A 481 -20.17 -3.26 -12.16
C LYS A 481 -20.21 -1.91 -12.89
N ARG A 482 -19.37 -1.68 -13.90
CA ARG A 482 -19.39 -0.42 -14.67
C ARG A 482 -20.65 -0.33 -15.54
N THR A 483 -21.36 0.78 -15.40
CA THR A 483 -22.50 1.19 -16.24
C THR A 483 -22.08 2.15 -17.34
N ALA A 484 -22.96 2.43 -18.31
CA ALA A 484 -22.70 3.40 -19.37
C ALA A 484 -22.57 4.85 -18.84
N THR A 485 -23.22 5.14 -17.71
CA THR A 485 -23.19 6.43 -16.99
C THR A 485 -21.86 6.70 -16.27
N MET A 486 -21.09 5.66 -15.91
CA MET A 486 -19.81 5.78 -15.20
C MET A 486 -18.63 6.09 -16.14
N ASP A 487 -17.97 7.23 -15.94
CA ASP A 487 -16.79 7.64 -16.71
C ASP A 487 -15.74 8.42 -15.88
N VAL A 488 -14.59 8.71 -16.50
CA VAL A 488 -13.49 9.51 -15.93
C VAL A 488 -12.91 10.46 -16.99
N ARG A 489 -12.85 11.77 -16.70
CA ARG A 489 -12.08 12.76 -17.49
C ARG A 489 -10.70 12.95 -16.85
N VAL A 490 -9.65 13.03 -17.66
CA VAL A 490 -8.30 13.36 -17.19
C VAL A 490 -7.86 14.66 -17.85
N THR A 491 -8.08 15.77 -17.15
CA THR A 491 -7.84 17.13 -17.65
C THR A 491 -6.46 17.62 -17.20
N PRO A 492 -5.52 17.92 -18.11
CA PRO A 492 -4.21 18.44 -17.72
C PRO A 492 -4.26 19.94 -17.40
N VAL A 493 -3.82 20.31 -16.20
CA VAL A 493 -3.96 21.66 -15.62
C VAL A 493 -2.60 22.25 -15.26
N ILE A 494 -2.38 23.52 -15.63
CA ILE A 494 -1.26 24.32 -15.11
C ILE A 494 -1.72 25.20 -13.95
N TRP A 495 -0.86 25.38 -12.94
CA TRP A 495 -1.16 26.02 -11.64
C TRP A 495 -2.16 27.19 -11.65
N LYS A 496 -2.05 28.11 -12.62
CA LYS A 496 -2.92 29.29 -12.73
C LYS A 496 -4.42 28.97 -12.96
N PHE A 497 -4.71 27.78 -13.50
CA PHE A 497 -6.03 27.29 -13.89
C PHE A 497 -6.60 26.23 -12.92
N LEU A 498 -5.92 25.99 -11.79
CA LEU A 498 -6.52 25.21 -10.70
C LEU A 498 -7.75 25.95 -10.13
N PRO A 499 -8.82 25.24 -9.70
CA PRO A 499 -9.97 25.83 -9.02
C PRO A 499 -9.56 26.44 -7.67
N GLU A 500 -10.44 27.19 -7.00
CA GLU A 500 -10.09 27.77 -5.68
C GLU A 500 -10.06 26.72 -4.57
N SER A 501 -10.93 25.70 -4.65
CA SER A 501 -11.12 24.66 -3.65
C SER A 501 -9.86 23.87 -3.30
N VAL A 502 -8.94 23.67 -4.25
CA VAL A 502 -7.66 23.00 -3.97
C VAL A 502 -6.69 23.83 -3.10
N PHE A 503 -6.97 25.11 -2.89
CA PHE A 503 -6.13 25.99 -2.06
C PHE A 503 -6.72 26.24 -0.66
N GLU A 504 -7.93 25.78 -0.34
CA GLU A 504 -8.60 26.07 0.94
C GLU A 504 -7.77 25.62 2.15
N GLU A 505 -7.28 24.38 2.16
CA GLU A 505 -6.39 23.88 3.23
C GLU A 505 -5.09 24.70 3.39
N MET A 506 -4.64 25.38 2.34
CA MET A 506 -3.44 26.23 2.32
C MET A 506 -3.71 27.68 2.76
N GLY A 507 -4.95 28.07 3.05
CA GLY A 507 -5.33 29.47 3.28
C GLY A 507 -5.62 30.25 2.00
N GLY A 508 -6.07 29.58 0.94
CA GLY A 508 -6.47 30.16 -0.34
C GLY A 508 -5.32 30.45 -1.32
N ARG A 509 -5.67 30.76 -2.58
CA ARG A 509 -4.70 30.93 -3.69
C ARG A 509 -3.66 32.02 -3.43
N SER A 510 -3.94 32.99 -2.55
CA SER A 510 -2.98 34.03 -2.18
C SER A 510 -1.78 33.47 -1.40
N VAL A 511 -2.03 32.65 -0.38
CA VAL A 511 -0.97 32.00 0.41
C VAL A 511 -0.21 30.99 -0.45
N ALA A 512 -0.93 30.14 -1.19
CA ALA A 512 -0.31 29.19 -2.12
C ALA A 512 0.57 29.87 -3.19
N ARG A 513 0.20 31.09 -3.64
CA ARG A 513 1.02 31.92 -4.55
C ARG A 513 2.31 32.40 -3.87
N ALA A 514 2.29 32.74 -2.59
CA ALA A 514 3.48 33.12 -1.83
C ALA A 514 4.42 31.91 -1.67
N THR A 515 3.91 30.77 -1.18
CA THR A 515 4.67 29.51 -1.06
C THR A 515 5.29 29.10 -2.40
N ARG A 516 4.54 29.20 -3.51
CA ARG A 516 5.05 28.90 -4.86
C ARG A 516 6.15 29.85 -5.32
N ARG A 517 6.07 31.15 -5.00
CA ARG A 517 7.15 32.11 -5.30
C ARG A 517 8.42 31.77 -4.55
N GLU A 518 8.32 31.41 -3.28
CA GLU A 518 9.47 31.03 -2.45
C GLU A 518 10.10 29.71 -2.91
N PHE A 519 9.28 28.69 -3.20
CA PHE A 519 9.73 27.41 -3.76
C PHE A 519 10.46 27.62 -5.10
N MET A 520 9.89 28.39 -6.02
CA MET A 520 10.52 28.68 -7.32
C MET A 520 11.80 29.52 -7.19
N LYS A 521 11.94 30.34 -6.13
CA LYS A 521 13.21 31.02 -5.80
C LYS A 521 14.25 30.00 -5.34
N LYS A 522 13.93 29.18 -4.34
CA LYS A 522 14.82 28.13 -3.81
C LYS A 522 15.28 27.15 -4.90
N LYS A 523 14.35 26.63 -5.70
CA LYS A 523 14.65 25.73 -6.83
C LYS A 523 15.60 26.38 -7.84
N LYS A 524 15.44 27.68 -8.15
CA LYS A 524 16.38 28.40 -9.05
C LYS A 524 17.77 28.58 -8.42
N GLU A 525 17.85 28.77 -7.11
CA GLU A 525 19.12 28.89 -6.38
C GLU A 525 19.85 27.53 -6.28
N GLU A 526 19.11 26.43 -6.13
CA GLU A 526 19.61 25.05 -6.18
C GLU A 526 20.04 24.65 -7.61
N GLU A 527 19.24 24.97 -8.62
CA GLU A 527 19.59 24.80 -10.05
C GLU A 527 20.89 25.54 -10.36
N LYS A 528 20.99 26.83 -9.98
CA LYS A 528 22.22 27.63 -10.20
C LYS A 528 23.44 27.03 -9.49
N LYS A 529 23.33 26.67 -8.21
CA LYS A 529 24.45 26.02 -7.48
C LYS A 529 24.88 24.70 -8.11
N THR A 530 23.94 23.95 -8.69
CA THR A 530 24.23 22.70 -9.40
C THR A 530 24.93 22.96 -10.74
N GLU A 531 24.56 24.03 -11.45
CA GLU A 531 25.24 24.47 -12.68
C GLU A 531 26.65 25.01 -12.39
N GLU A 532 26.82 25.79 -11.32
CA GLU A 532 28.13 26.30 -10.87
C GLU A 532 29.07 25.17 -10.41
N ALA A 533 28.55 24.15 -9.71
CA ALA A 533 29.33 22.97 -9.29
C ALA A 533 29.58 21.95 -10.41
N ALA A 534 28.96 22.11 -11.59
CA ALA A 534 29.15 21.24 -12.75
C ALA A 534 29.93 21.94 -13.90
N ALA A 535 30.35 23.19 -13.71
CA ALA A 535 31.20 23.89 -14.66
C ALA A 535 32.64 23.34 -14.57
N PRO A 536 33.29 22.98 -15.70
CA PRO A 536 34.70 22.61 -15.68
C PRO A 536 35.56 23.83 -15.36
N SER A 537 36.54 23.67 -14.48
CA SER A 537 37.56 24.69 -14.21
C SER A 537 38.25 25.11 -15.51
N PRO A 538 38.52 26.42 -15.73
CA PRO A 538 39.25 26.85 -16.91
C PRO A 538 40.67 26.28 -16.88
N LEU A 539 41.10 25.69 -18.00
CA LEU A 539 42.50 25.36 -18.23
C LEU A 539 43.34 26.65 -18.21
N PRO A 540 44.53 26.66 -17.61
CA PRO A 540 45.41 27.82 -17.68
C PRO A 540 45.85 28.03 -19.13
N SER A 541 45.50 29.20 -19.68
CA SER A 541 46.03 29.67 -20.96
C SER A 541 47.49 30.03 -20.77
N GLY A 542 48.40 29.21 -21.29
CA GLY A 542 49.80 29.58 -21.42
C GLY A 542 49.96 30.63 -22.53
N ASP A 543 50.74 31.66 -22.25
CA ASP A 543 51.39 32.51 -23.24
C ASP A 543 52.75 32.93 -22.64
N GLU A 544 53.81 33.00 -23.43
CA GLU A 544 55.18 33.17 -22.93
C GLU A 544 55.66 34.63 -23.01
N GLY A 545 56.36 35.07 -21.97
CA GLY A 545 57.07 36.36 -21.91
C GLY A 545 58.41 36.18 -21.20
N MET A 546 59.51 36.52 -21.88
CA MET A 546 60.86 36.02 -21.55
C MET A 546 61.82 37.13 -21.04
N HIS A 547 62.92 36.70 -20.38
CA HIS A 547 64.00 37.47 -19.73
C HIS A 547 63.68 38.03 -18.33
N SER A 548 64.59 38.02 -17.34
CA SER A 548 65.99 37.52 -17.23
C SER A 548 66.16 36.81 -15.86
N GLN A 549 67.05 35.83 -15.64
CA GLN A 549 68.52 35.94 -15.48
C GLN A 549 68.91 37.07 -14.48
N GLU A 550 69.58 36.85 -13.35
CA GLU A 550 70.14 35.65 -12.66
C GLU A 550 69.70 35.64 -11.15
N ASP A 551 70.17 34.86 -10.14
CA ASP A 551 71.35 33.98 -9.98
C ASP A 551 71.26 32.95 -8.80
N SER A 552 72.21 32.00 -8.75
CA SER A 552 72.86 31.27 -7.61
C SER A 552 72.09 30.61 -6.44
N GLU A 553 72.19 29.27 -6.44
CA GLU A 553 72.65 28.33 -5.38
C GLU A 553 71.93 28.09 -4.01
N ASP A 554 71.77 26.78 -3.76
CA ASP A 554 71.83 25.97 -2.53
C ASP A 554 70.82 26.00 -1.34
N LEU A 555 70.14 24.85 -1.22
CA LEU A 555 70.00 23.98 -0.04
C LEU A 555 69.61 24.59 1.33
N THR A 556 68.33 24.45 1.70
CA THR A 556 67.88 23.28 2.49
C THR A 556 66.35 23.22 2.64
N CYS A 557 65.78 22.02 2.66
CA CYS A 557 64.35 21.79 2.89
C CYS A 557 64.12 21.19 4.29
N SER A 558 63.10 21.65 5.01
CA SER A 558 62.72 21.08 6.30
C SER A 558 61.20 21.01 6.49
N GLN A 559 60.66 19.83 6.20
CA GLN A 559 59.50 19.19 6.88
C GLN A 559 58.12 19.92 6.75
N LYS A 560 56.97 19.25 6.59
CA LYS A 560 56.51 17.83 6.56
C LYS A 560 55.08 17.90 5.94
N THR A 561 54.45 16.89 5.32
CA THR A 561 54.35 15.43 5.57
C THR A 561 53.86 14.69 4.32
N GLU A 562 54.27 13.43 4.08
CA GLU A 562 53.37 12.38 3.58
C GLU A 562 53.97 10.95 3.68
N SER A 563 53.10 9.92 3.77
CA SER A 563 53.39 8.47 3.65
C SER A 563 54.28 7.79 4.72
N LEU A 564 54.35 6.45 4.91
CA LEU A 564 53.38 5.34 4.84
C LEU A 564 53.95 4.07 5.56
N ALA A 565 53.09 3.26 6.22
CA ALA A 565 53.21 1.81 6.52
C ALA A 565 54.33 1.23 7.46
N ALA A 566 54.11 -0.04 7.88
CA ALA A 566 54.94 -0.99 8.66
C ALA A 566 55.27 -0.62 10.15
N GLU A 567 54.85 -1.36 11.20
CA GLU A 567 55.24 -2.72 11.71
C GLU A 567 56.57 -2.76 12.53
N MET A 568 56.75 -3.46 13.67
CA MET A 568 55.95 -4.51 14.38
C MET A 568 56.02 -4.39 15.94
N ALA A 569 55.03 -4.99 16.65
CA ALA A 569 55.06 -5.49 18.06
C ALA A 569 55.32 -4.46 19.21
N ILE A 570 54.95 -4.65 20.49
CA ILE A 570 54.37 -5.74 21.32
C ILE A 570 53.27 -5.10 22.23
N GLY A 571 52.14 -5.70 22.61
CA GLY A 571 51.50 -6.98 22.28
C GLY A 571 50.38 -7.37 23.28
N LYS A 572 49.49 -8.31 22.87
CA LYS A 572 48.39 -8.96 23.64
C LYS A 572 47.20 -8.06 24.09
N GLY A 573 45.94 -8.39 23.76
CA GLY A 573 45.46 -9.41 22.82
C GLY A 573 43.95 -9.70 22.85
N SER A 574 43.46 -10.36 21.78
CA SER A 574 42.25 -11.17 21.65
C SER A 574 40.88 -10.63 22.08
N ILE A 575 40.00 -10.39 21.10
CA ILE A 575 38.83 -11.25 20.78
C ILE A 575 38.34 -10.89 19.36
N SER A 576 37.89 -11.88 18.58
CA SER A 576 37.56 -11.74 17.16
C SER A 576 36.07 -11.50 16.87
N GLN A 577 35.78 -10.86 15.73
CA GLN A 577 34.46 -10.92 15.09
C GLN A 577 34.42 -12.08 14.08
N PRO A 578 33.29 -12.81 13.95
CA PRO A 578 33.03 -13.69 12.81
C PRO A 578 32.46 -12.90 11.62
N GLY A 579 32.92 -13.22 10.41
CA GLY A 579 32.32 -12.73 9.16
C GLY A 579 31.16 -13.62 8.68
N SER A 580 30.38 -13.13 7.71
CA SER A 580 29.29 -13.88 7.08
C SER A 580 29.79 -14.95 6.10
N PRO A 581 29.15 -16.14 6.06
CA PRO A 581 29.30 -17.09 4.96
C PRO A 581 27.98 -17.40 4.23
N ASP A 582 28.07 -17.67 2.93
CA ASP A 582 27.07 -18.31 2.07
C ASP A 582 27.77 -18.68 0.74
N PRO A 583 27.38 -19.71 -0.04
CA PRO A 583 27.16 -21.12 0.33
C PRO A 583 27.95 -22.12 -0.57
N ALA A 584 28.10 -23.40 -0.18
CA ALA A 584 27.99 -24.63 -1.03
C ALA A 584 28.66 -25.93 -0.48
N VAL A 585 27.89 -27.04 -0.48
CA VAL A 585 28.15 -28.40 -1.04
C VAL A 585 29.41 -29.26 -0.71
N ASP A 586 29.14 -30.52 -0.29
CA ASP A 586 29.90 -31.81 -0.32
C ASP A 586 31.28 -32.06 0.37
N GLY A 587 31.38 -33.24 1.03
CA GLY A 587 32.46 -34.22 0.77
C GLY A 587 33.31 -34.79 1.94
N GLY A 588 33.19 -36.11 2.25
CA GLY A 588 34.08 -36.92 3.14
C GLY A 588 33.76 -36.84 4.65
N GLU A 589 33.60 -37.91 5.45
CA GLU A 589 34.44 -39.12 5.73
C GLU A 589 35.77 -38.79 6.46
N VAL A 590 36.24 -39.49 7.51
CA VAL A 590 36.15 -40.92 7.92
C VAL A 590 36.17 -41.08 9.47
N ALA A 591 35.59 -42.19 10.01
CA ALA A 591 35.81 -42.83 11.34
C ALA A 591 35.37 -42.10 12.65
N ASP A 592 35.08 -42.77 13.79
CA ASP A 592 34.64 -44.14 14.22
C ASP A 592 34.46 -44.05 15.77
N ASP A 593 33.79 -44.89 16.58
CA ASP A 593 32.90 -46.09 16.50
C ASP A 593 31.84 -45.89 17.65
N THR A 594 30.69 -46.56 17.82
CA THR A 594 30.39 -47.97 18.20
C THR A 594 28.89 -48.25 18.09
N ASP A 595 28.51 -49.45 17.61
CA ASP A 595 27.12 -50.01 17.60
C ASP A 595 26.94 -51.02 18.78
N PRO A 596 25.71 -51.39 19.23
CA PRO A 596 24.97 -52.44 18.52
C PRO A 596 23.43 -52.32 18.47
N ALA A 597 22.88 -52.65 17.29
CA ALA A 597 21.59 -53.32 17.05
C ALA A 597 20.26 -52.50 17.11
N LYS A 598 19.23 -52.78 16.29
CA LYS A 598 18.96 -53.95 15.41
C LYS A 598 18.05 -53.62 14.20
N LYS A 599 18.50 -54.03 13.00
CA LYS A 599 17.81 -54.33 11.70
C LYS A 599 16.40 -53.75 11.42
N VAL A 600 16.13 -53.00 10.33
CA VAL A 600 16.26 -53.31 8.87
C VAL A 600 15.22 -54.36 8.43
N THR A 601 14.34 -54.14 7.43
CA THR A 601 14.62 -53.88 5.98
C THR A 601 13.48 -53.10 5.28
N ALA A 602 13.69 -52.62 4.05
CA ALA A 602 12.72 -51.80 3.31
C ALA A 602 12.70 -52.00 1.77
N LEU A 603 11.58 -51.57 1.15
CA LEU A 603 11.40 -51.06 -0.24
C LEU A 603 11.40 -51.99 -1.48
N LYS A 604 10.51 -51.61 -2.42
CA LYS A 604 10.36 -51.88 -3.88
C LYS A 604 9.34 -52.94 -4.33
N ALA A 605 8.78 -52.90 -5.56
CA ALA A 605 8.25 -51.78 -6.39
C ALA A 605 7.60 -52.32 -7.70
N LYS A 606 6.41 -51.80 -8.08
CA LYS A 606 5.79 -51.75 -9.44
C LYS A 606 5.75 -53.02 -10.34
N LYS A 607 4.54 -53.32 -10.87
CA LYS A 607 4.07 -53.20 -12.30
C LYS A 607 3.36 -54.46 -12.88
N VAL A 608 2.17 -54.26 -13.50
CA VAL A 608 1.41 -55.18 -14.42
C VAL A 608 0.98 -56.57 -13.83
N GLY A 609 -0.19 -57.16 -14.09
CA GLY A 609 -1.41 -56.74 -14.79
C GLY A 609 -2.13 -57.91 -15.50
N SER A 610 -3.38 -58.22 -15.08
CA SER A 610 -4.32 -59.20 -15.70
C SER A 610 -3.94 -60.71 -15.59
N PRO A 611 -4.86 -61.69 -15.84
CA PRO A 611 -6.30 -61.59 -16.17
C PRO A 611 -7.27 -62.49 -15.34
N GLU A 612 -8.56 -62.38 -15.67
CA GLU A 612 -9.59 -63.45 -15.70
C GLU A 612 -10.30 -64.03 -14.44
N LEU A 613 -11.42 -64.70 -14.75
CA LEU A 613 -12.54 -65.18 -13.92
C LEU A 613 -12.50 -66.74 -13.81
N PRO A 614 -13.15 -67.36 -12.80
CA PRO A 614 -14.53 -67.82 -13.00
C PRO A 614 -15.46 -67.71 -11.78
N GLU A 615 -16.76 -67.95 -12.03
CA GLU A 615 -17.86 -67.97 -11.05
C GLU A 615 -17.88 -69.23 -10.16
N ILE A 616 -18.70 -69.24 -9.09
CA ILE A 616 -19.51 -70.42 -8.73
C ILE A 616 -20.84 -70.02 -8.03
N THR A 617 -21.89 -70.69 -8.50
CA THR A 617 -23.34 -70.62 -8.22
C THR A 617 -23.85 -70.49 -6.76
N GLY A 618 -25.02 -69.87 -6.55
CA GLY A 618 -25.81 -69.96 -5.30
C GLY A 618 -27.30 -69.51 -5.40
N LYS A 619 -28.25 -70.45 -5.37
CA LYS A 619 -29.74 -70.29 -5.44
C LYS A 619 -30.35 -69.63 -4.17
N ARG A 620 -31.62 -69.18 -4.03
CA ARG A 620 -32.79 -68.73 -4.87
C ARG A 620 -34.10 -68.99 -4.08
N SER A 621 -34.88 -67.97 -3.66
CA SER A 621 -36.34 -68.02 -3.29
C SER A 621 -36.80 -66.62 -2.79
N HIS A 622 -37.70 -65.84 -3.40
CA HIS A 622 -39.16 -65.94 -3.69
C HIS A 622 -40.13 -65.49 -2.57
N ASN A 623 -40.68 -64.26 -2.68
CA ASN A 623 -42.11 -63.87 -2.63
C ASN A 623 -42.26 -62.32 -2.59
N GLY A 624 -43.31 -61.66 -3.14
CA GLY A 624 -44.32 -62.18 -4.08
C GLY A 624 -45.72 -61.51 -4.10
N SER A 625 -45.88 -60.21 -4.43
CA SER A 625 -47.13 -59.56 -4.93
C SER A 625 -46.82 -58.10 -5.36
N ILE A 626 -47.28 -57.45 -6.45
CA ILE A 626 -48.44 -57.53 -7.39
C ILE A 626 -49.74 -57.01 -6.73
N VAL A 627 -50.60 -56.14 -7.29
CA VAL A 627 -50.91 -55.57 -8.64
C VAL A 627 -50.46 -54.07 -8.69
N GLY A 628 -50.37 -53.25 -9.77
CA GLY A 628 -50.74 -53.26 -11.21
C GLY A 628 -51.83 -52.18 -11.54
N GLY A 629 -52.02 -51.63 -12.75
CA GLY A 629 -51.27 -51.69 -14.03
C GLY A 629 -52.04 -51.05 -15.22
N LYS A 630 -51.38 -50.90 -16.40
CA LYS A 630 -51.87 -50.34 -17.70
C LYS A 630 -52.13 -48.81 -17.73
N GLY A 631 -51.97 -48.08 -18.85
CA GLY A 631 -51.45 -48.33 -20.21
C GLY A 631 -51.11 -46.97 -20.91
N SER A 632 -50.14 -46.86 -21.82
CA SER A 632 -50.22 -47.06 -23.31
C SER A 632 -51.10 -46.00 -24.03
N SER A 633 -50.76 -45.43 -25.20
CA SER A 633 -49.75 -45.78 -26.23
C SER A 633 -49.32 -44.55 -27.10
N ASP A 634 -48.22 -44.70 -27.88
CA ASP A 634 -47.89 -44.18 -29.24
C ASP A 634 -48.05 -42.66 -29.58
N GLY A 635 -47.33 -42.03 -30.55
CA GLY A 635 -46.30 -42.44 -31.54
C GLY A 635 -46.25 -41.43 -32.74
N ASN A 636 -45.37 -41.49 -33.75
CA ASN A 636 -44.09 -42.20 -33.93
C ASN A 636 -43.32 -41.74 -35.22
N LEU A 637 -42.01 -41.38 -35.14
CA LEU A 637 -40.97 -41.47 -36.22
C LEU A 637 -41.15 -40.65 -37.54
N SER A 638 -40.22 -40.53 -38.53
CA SER A 638 -38.86 -41.11 -38.81
C SER A 638 -38.01 -40.28 -39.84
N ASP A 639 -36.66 -40.35 -39.72
CA ASP A 639 -35.61 -40.46 -40.79
C ASP A 639 -35.43 -39.35 -41.88
N THR A 640 -34.32 -39.22 -42.66
CA THR A 640 -33.31 -40.22 -43.09
C THR A 640 -31.85 -39.70 -43.33
N VAL A 641 -30.90 -40.48 -42.80
CA VAL A 641 -29.46 -40.80 -43.12
C VAL A 641 -28.72 -40.20 -44.34
N LEU A 642 -27.40 -39.87 -44.18
CA LEU A 642 -26.19 -40.24 -45.00
C LEU A 642 -25.05 -39.17 -44.90
N ASN A 643 -23.73 -39.41 -45.10
CA ASN A 643 -22.81 -40.50 -44.69
C ASN A 643 -21.31 -40.10 -44.91
N SER A 644 -20.37 -40.86 -44.32
CA SER A 644 -18.93 -41.03 -44.69
C SER A 644 -17.88 -39.94 -44.32
N ALA A 645 -16.61 -40.37 -44.26
CA ALA A 645 -15.40 -39.57 -44.00
C ALA A 645 -14.14 -40.29 -44.56
N ASN A 646 -13.03 -39.56 -44.82
CA ASN A 646 -11.65 -40.10 -44.85
C ASN A 646 -10.59 -38.97 -44.97
N ALA A 647 -9.29 -39.31 -44.92
CA ALA A 647 -8.16 -38.37 -44.70
C ALA A 647 -6.92 -38.62 -45.60
N SER A 648 -5.80 -37.90 -45.32
CA SER A 648 -4.43 -38.03 -45.89
C SER A 648 -4.19 -37.38 -47.29
N THR A 649 -2.98 -36.95 -47.73
CA THR A 649 -1.62 -36.87 -47.10
C THR A 649 -0.71 -35.78 -47.71
N ASN A 650 0.38 -35.46 -46.99
CA ASN A 650 1.62 -34.72 -47.33
C ASN A 650 2.05 -34.49 -48.81
N CYS A 651 2.66 -33.32 -49.07
CA CYS A 651 3.96 -33.24 -49.78
C CYS A 651 4.71 -31.91 -49.49
N ALA A 652 5.96 -31.77 -49.95
CA ALA A 652 6.87 -30.66 -49.56
C ALA A 652 7.89 -30.25 -50.66
N ALA A 653 8.80 -29.33 -50.29
CA ALA A 653 10.00 -28.84 -51.00
C ALA A 653 9.87 -27.60 -51.91
N ALA A 654 10.98 -26.87 -52.02
CA ALA A 654 11.05 -25.47 -52.47
C ALA A 654 11.77 -25.29 -53.82
N ARG A 655 11.58 -24.11 -54.43
CA ARG A 655 12.54 -23.36 -55.29
C ARG A 655 12.01 -21.93 -55.47
N GLY A 656 12.87 -20.97 -55.76
CA GLY A 656 12.52 -19.59 -56.14
C GLY A 656 13.51 -19.05 -57.18
N ILE A 657 13.25 -17.90 -57.82
CA ILE A 657 14.22 -17.20 -58.70
C ILE A 657 13.78 -15.76 -59.07
N THR A 658 14.72 -14.81 -58.93
CA THR A 658 14.92 -13.47 -59.57
C THR A 658 13.89 -12.30 -59.56
N SER A 659 14.48 -11.09 -59.61
CA SER A 659 13.91 -9.73 -59.85
C SER A 659 13.93 -9.39 -61.37
N PRO A 660 13.87 -8.13 -61.95
CA PRO A 660 14.40 -6.78 -61.56
C PRO A 660 13.36 -5.63 -61.85
N PRO A 661 13.66 -4.33 -62.22
CA PRO A 661 14.88 -3.49 -62.19
C PRO A 661 14.77 -2.11 -61.46
N VAL A 662 15.83 -1.53 -60.86
CA VAL A 662 16.89 -0.58 -61.37
C VAL A 662 16.34 0.74 -61.99
N MET A 663 16.55 1.95 -61.41
CA MET A 663 17.67 2.93 -61.64
C MET A 663 17.41 4.24 -60.82
N ALA A 664 18.32 5.20 -60.59
CA ALA A 664 19.80 5.32 -60.66
C ALA A 664 20.26 6.57 -59.86
N VAL A 665 21.57 6.78 -59.65
CA VAL A 665 22.16 7.91 -58.89
C VAL A 665 23.13 8.73 -59.75
N LYS A 666 23.09 10.08 -59.63
CA LYS A 666 24.24 10.97 -59.93
C LYS A 666 24.39 12.10 -58.90
N LYS A 667 25.63 12.53 -58.72
CA LYS A 667 26.18 13.66 -57.91
C LYS A 667 26.65 14.78 -58.89
N PRO A 668 27.20 15.96 -58.49
CA PRO A 668 28.03 16.21 -57.30
C PRO A 668 27.94 17.58 -56.57
N LEU A 669 28.66 17.64 -55.44
CA LEU A 669 29.43 18.74 -54.81
C LEU A 669 29.11 20.22 -55.08
N GLU A 670 29.03 20.98 -53.99
CA GLU A 670 29.98 22.09 -53.73
C GLU A 670 30.23 22.26 -52.22
N LEU A 671 31.18 23.10 -51.81
CA LEU A 671 31.66 23.24 -50.42
C LEU A 671 31.87 24.73 -50.05
N ALA A 672 31.37 25.18 -48.89
CA ALA A 672 31.52 26.57 -48.42
C ALA A 672 31.75 26.63 -46.89
N ALA A 673 32.41 27.70 -46.43
CA ALA A 673 33.03 27.78 -45.10
C ALA A 673 32.13 28.39 -43.98
N ALA A 674 32.68 28.47 -42.76
CA ALA A 674 31.92 28.62 -41.52
C ALA A 674 31.53 30.05 -41.10
N SER A 675 30.31 30.18 -40.54
CA SER A 675 29.85 31.25 -39.64
C SER A 675 28.52 30.84 -38.99
N ALA A 676 28.06 31.35 -37.83
CA ALA A 676 28.64 32.34 -36.91
C ALA A 676 28.20 32.00 -35.45
N VAL A 677 28.71 32.73 -34.44
CA VAL A 677 28.34 32.53 -33.02
C VAL A 677 26.86 32.81 -32.76
N ALA A 678 26.15 31.86 -32.15
CA ALA A 678 24.73 31.98 -31.82
C ALA A 678 24.48 32.58 -30.42
N SER A 679 24.09 33.86 -30.39
CA SER A 679 23.69 34.61 -29.18
C SER A 679 22.54 33.94 -28.38
N PRO A 680 22.42 34.16 -27.04
CA PRO A 680 21.51 33.39 -26.19
C PRO A 680 20.04 33.37 -26.64
N ARG A 681 19.51 32.17 -26.91
CA ARG A 681 18.13 31.96 -27.35
C ARG A 681 17.13 32.46 -26.30
N LYS A 682 16.45 33.58 -26.60
CA LYS A 682 15.30 34.11 -25.83
C LYS A 682 14.33 32.97 -25.45
N ARG A 683 13.98 32.87 -24.16
CA ARG A 683 13.05 31.85 -23.59
C ARG A 683 11.65 31.91 -24.24
N ARG A 684 11.46 31.27 -25.40
CA ARG A 684 10.14 31.00 -25.98
C ARG A 684 9.43 29.92 -25.16
N LYS A 685 8.13 30.10 -24.93
CA LYS A 685 7.32 29.22 -24.07
C LYS A 685 7.25 27.81 -24.66
N MET A 686 7.39 26.80 -23.80
CA MET A 686 7.21 25.40 -24.15
C MET A 686 5.71 25.12 -24.33
N LYS A 687 5.33 24.38 -25.38
CA LYS A 687 3.94 24.01 -25.65
C LYS A 687 3.78 22.54 -25.33
N ILE A 688 3.21 22.23 -24.17
CA ILE A 688 2.78 20.87 -23.88
C ILE A 688 1.45 20.69 -24.63
N THR A 689 1.48 19.88 -25.66
CA THR A 689 0.31 19.44 -26.43
C THR A 689 -0.30 18.23 -25.74
N PHE A 690 -1.44 18.45 -25.10
CA PHE A 690 -2.31 17.38 -24.64
C PHE A 690 -3.26 17.07 -25.81
N ALA A 691 -3.05 15.94 -26.47
CA ALA A 691 -3.67 15.67 -27.76
C ALA A 691 -5.02 14.95 -27.57
N LYS A 692 -6.12 15.73 -27.59
CA LYS A 692 -7.51 15.25 -27.48
C LYS A 692 -7.82 14.50 -26.16
N LEU A 693 -7.92 15.25 -25.06
CA LEU A 693 -8.50 14.78 -23.79
C LEU A 693 -9.87 15.42 -23.49
N ASN A 694 -10.66 15.60 -24.57
CA ASN A 694 -12.11 15.85 -24.53
C ASN A 694 -12.80 14.59 -25.02
#